data_AF-A0A7V7MQN9-F1
#
_entry.id   AF-A0A7V7MQN9-F1
#
_cell.length_a   1.000
_cell.length_b   1.000
_cell.length_c   1.000
_cell.angle_alpha   90.00
_cell.angle_beta   90.00
_cell.angle_gamma   90.00
#
_symmetry.space_group_name_H-M   'P 1'
#
loop_
_entity.id
_entity.type
_entity.pdbx_description
1 polymer ?
#
loop_
_entity_poly.entity_id
_entity_poly.type
_entity_poly.pdbx_seq_one_letter_code
_entity_poly.pdbx_strand_id
1 'polypeptide(L)'
;MVVLLPTVLLFHFASPALPQQTETGRAEVPLTLFTNSDWPQGLELGEATGISFGDYDADGWIDLFAFDSAHLWRNLNGESWLLAADLDSILPFPAQRYGSSFGDYNNDGLPDIGTEPRRGTPTMDACFHLLRNLGAGQFLDVAGDSRILDVQPCGADSETIAWADVDGDGDLDMFLPTYQVALGSIDNQFLHNLGPTGPRGEYRFQEVAASAGLLIPDGAARPEGCWFLDLDGDGDLDLYSNGHAYQNQSDIDQPKFEYLKAFASGIRKRNVVDEGVIFADYDLDGDFDLLINYTSQRGLRIWENQGDGSFFDASSDVIEDFQDGATYGISAADWDMDGDIDFQALDTFRVNRMMEDGVRFFEKATTTIPSDHLRGATIAWGDWDRDGDPDAAIGNGMWPGFLYQNTRISSPDSIPYLRVFALRDAEGHPLGLETEYGAAVEVRWPTDLKGRRRRQSLSSASGYLNQNEYALTFALPTFPEGSRKANMPFQASVDFGSLPQQGYARVDAFVNPTLAGLAMDAMGNVRELRIFRSGKVLYRNTLLQPQVEGGSPLVTSGDGLIRPTQDQGPPVPTPSAIADEFVGIELETKIDPLHLRELLFDGSPGEGFLPEEGHFRIWDVTDPLQPQAVSFSSLELVMDPRNHRSTFPLDVVLQPGRKYRLIASVSSFRPTPINGPVDQGHFVLNGGLRFQDPARGSGFAAAQATLDTTQVYLAVRLSEQIPDWVPLHSGSTLDLTVSAKGEASPGSALELQLGGAPPNTEVVLIAGSKIFCRPLLGAQPVVPFPETVISGLQTDSAGDLTVIASWPGNLPRNRALFFQFLVREPGASWSTSPAVGRLSR
;
A
#
# COMPACT_ATOMS: atom_id res chain seq x y z
N MET A 1 -9.70 -1.52 -60.04
CA MET A 1 -9.88 -0.21 -59.40
C MET A 1 -9.06 -0.26 -58.12
N VAL A 2 -7.86 0.32 -58.15
CA VAL A 2 -6.92 0.34 -57.03
C VAL A 2 -7.35 1.47 -56.10
N VAL A 3 -7.59 1.18 -54.82
CA VAL A 3 -7.73 2.21 -53.78
C VAL A 3 -6.49 2.10 -52.90
N LEU A 4 -5.69 3.16 -52.91
CA LEU A 4 -4.52 3.38 -52.07
C LEU A 4 -4.99 3.79 -50.66
N LEU A 5 -4.56 3.05 -49.64
CA LEU A 5 -4.54 3.50 -48.25
C LEU A 5 -3.13 4.03 -47.93
N PRO A 6 -2.98 5.12 -47.18
CA PRO A 6 -1.68 5.70 -46.88
C PRO A 6 -0.95 4.86 -45.83
N THR A 7 0.27 4.45 -46.16
CA THR A 7 1.22 3.81 -45.24
C THR A 7 1.68 4.85 -44.22
N VAL A 8 1.28 4.68 -42.96
CA VAL A 8 1.92 5.35 -41.82
C VAL A 8 3.23 4.58 -41.55
N LEU A 9 4.38 5.24 -41.72
CA LEU A 9 5.66 4.70 -41.27
C LEU A 9 5.67 4.68 -39.74
N LEU A 10 5.44 3.50 -39.16
CA LEU A 10 5.87 3.18 -37.80
C LEU A 10 7.37 2.93 -37.85
N PHE A 11 8.16 3.87 -37.32
CA PHE A 11 9.56 3.61 -37.01
C PHE A 11 9.61 2.65 -35.82
N HIS A 12 9.87 1.37 -36.07
CA HIS A 12 10.38 0.46 -35.04
C HIS A 12 11.81 0.92 -34.72
N PHE A 13 12.00 1.56 -33.56
CA PHE A 13 13.32 1.59 -32.96
C PHE A 13 13.65 0.15 -32.55
N ALA A 14 14.66 -0.44 -33.18
CA ALA A 14 15.20 -1.69 -32.71
C ALA A 14 15.85 -1.44 -31.34
N SER A 15 15.31 -2.05 -30.28
CA SER A 15 15.97 -2.11 -28.98
C SER A 15 17.39 -2.66 -29.17
N PRO A 16 18.40 -2.12 -28.47
CA PRO A 16 19.73 -2.72 -28.50
C PRO A 16 19.65 -4.17 -28.02
N ALA A 17 20.37 -5.07 -28.69
CA ALA A 17 20.46 -6.46 -28.29
C ALA A 17 20.98 -6.56 -26.85
N LEU A 18 20.23 -7.25 -25.99
CA LEU A 18 20.58 -7.50 -24.60
C LEU A 18 21.94 -8.23 -24.53
N PRO A 19 22.81 -7.88 -23.57
CA PRO A 19 24.09 -8.56 -23.40
C PRO A 19 23.87 -10.02 -23.01
N GLN A 20 24.28 -10.95 -23.88
CA GLN A 20 24.44 -12.36 -23.49
C GLN A 20 25.59 -12.44 -22.47
N GLN A 21 25.26 -12.54 -21.18
CA GLN A 21 26.24 -12.91 -20.16
C GLN A 21 26.48 -14.43 -20.20
N THR A 22 27.75 -14.82 -20.16
CA THR A 22 28.20 -16.20 -19.98
C THR A 22 27.76 -16.73 -18.61
N GLU A 23 27.38 -18.00 -18.49
CA GLU A 23 26.79 -18.69 -17.31
C GLU A 23 27.49 -18.54 -15.93
N THR A 24 28.61 -17.82 -15.82
CA THR A 24 29.29 -17.52 -14.55
C THR A 24 28.92 -16.12 -14.06
N GLY A 25 28.09 -16.01 -13.01
CA GLY A 25 27.81 -14.74 -12.32
C GLY A 25 26.33 -14.35 -12.11
N ARG A 26 25.38 -15.28 -12.16
CA ARG A 26 23.95 -15.02 -11.84
C ARG A 26 23.74 -14.79 -10.34
N ALA A 27 22.70 -14.04 -9.99
CA ALA A 27 22.23 -13.94 -8.61
C ALA A 27 21.89 -15.32 -8.04
N GLU A 28 22.15 -15.52 -6.75
CA GLU A 28 21.87 -16.77 -6.04
C GLU A 28 20.71 -16.55 -5.08
N VAL A 29 19.72 -17.44 -5.13
CA VAL A 29 18.58 -17.44 -4.22
C VAL A 29 19.07 -17.79 -2.81
N PRO A 30 18.94 -16.89 -1.82
CA PRO A 30 19.55 -17.03 -0.49
C PRO A 30 18.79 -17.97 0.46
N LEU A 31 18.09 -18.96 -0.08
CA LEU A 31 17.22 -19.88 0.68
C LEU A 31 17.94 -21.17 1.05
N THR A 32 17.79 -21.58 2.31
CA THR A 32 18.30 -22.85 2.84
C THR A 32 17.19 -23.62 3.56
N LEU A 33 17.19 -24.95 3.47
CA LEU A 33 16.16 -25.75 4.12
C LEU A 33 16.22 -25.53 5.64
N PHE A 34 15.09 -25.14 6.25
CA PHE A 34 15.00 -24.94 7.69
C PHE A 34 15.32 -26.25 8.41
N THR A 35 16.28 -26.23 9.34
CA THR A 35 16.58 -27.40 10.18
C THR A 35 16.91 -26.97 11.60
N ASN A 36 16.47 -27.77 12.57
CA ASN A 36 16.86 -27.60 13.97
C ASN A 36 16.92 -28.97 14.69
N SER A 37 16.97 -28.98 16.03
CA SER A 37 17.01 -30.24 16.79
C SER A 37 15.74 -31.07 16.69
N ASP A 38 14.59 -30.43 16.48
CA ASP A 38 13.29 -31.07 16.35
C ASP A 38 13.07 -31.55 14.90
N TRP A 39 13.61 -30.80 13.94
CA TRP A 39 13.47 -30.98 12.49
C TRP A 39 14.83 -31.17 11.81
N PRO A 40 15.61 -32.21 12.14
CA PRO A 40 16.98 -32.37 11.64
C PRO A 40 17.07 -32.68 10.13
N GLN A 41 15.95 -32.93 9.46
CA GLN A 41 15.86 -33.24 8.04
C GLN A 41 15.03 -32.23 7.24
N GLY A 42 14.61 -31.13 7.88
CA GLY A 42 13.60 -30.24 7.32
C GLY A 42 12.30 -30.31 8.09
N LEU A 43 11.58 -29.19 8.15
CA LEU A 43 10.16 -29.18 8.48
C LEU A 43 9.37 -29.54 7.22
N GLU A 44 8.81 -30.75 7.20
CA GLU A 44 7.88 -31.22 6.16
C GLU A 44 6.46 -30.80 6.54
N LEU A 45 5.80 -30.03 5.67
CA LEU A 45 4.50 -29.40 5.95
C LEU A 45 3.31 -30.35 5.70
N GLY A 46 3.58 -31.54 5.14
CA GLY A 46 2.59 -32.43 4.54
C GLY A 46 2.40 -32.14 3.04
N GLU A 47 1.54 -32.90 2.36
CA GLU A 47 1.13 -32.57 0.99
C GLU A 47 0.51 -31.16 0.99
N ALA A 48 0.95 -30.28 0.10
CA ALA A 48 0.57 -28.87 0.10
C ALA A 48 0.57 -28.31 -1.33
N THR A 49 -0.62 -28.11 -1.89
CA THR A 49 -0.84 -27.40 -3.15
C THR A 49 -0.68 -25.88 -2.98
N GLY A 50 -1.13 -25.35 -1.83
CA GLY A 50 -0.97 -23.97 -1.40
C GLY A 50 -0.72 -23.86 0.10
N ILE A 51 -0.21 -22.70 0.52
CA ILE A 51 0.12 -22.36 1.90
C ILE A 51 -0.39 -20.95 2.22
N SER A 52 -0.99 -20.79 3.39
CA SER A 52 -1.44 -19.48 3.89
C SER A 52 -0.74 -19.15 5.20
N PHE A 53 -0.13 -17.97 5.28
CA PHE A 53 0.37 -17.42 6.53
C PHE A 53 -0.74 -16.66 7.29
N GLY A 54 -0.79 -16.83 8.61
CA GLY A 54 -1.69 -16.09 9.49
C GLY A 54 -1.43 -16.34 10.97
N ASP A 55 -1.57 -15.33 11.82
CA ASP A 55 -1.43 -15.46 13.29
C ASP A 55 -2.75 -15.97 13.90
N TYR A 56 -2.93 -17.30 13.92
CA TYR A 56 -4.24 -17.88 14.26
C TYR A 56 -4.55 -17.83 15.76
N ASP A 57 -3.55 -17.65 16.62
CA ASP A 57 -3.73 -17.63 18.08
C ASP A 57 -3.42 -16.30 18.74
N ALA A 58 -3.20 -15.26 17.94
CA ALA A 58 -2.99 -13.88 18.36
C ALA A 58 -1.77 -13.70 19.28
N ASP A 59 -0.75 -14.56 19.14
CA ASP A 59 0.48 -14.46 19.93
C ASP A 59 1.51 -13.49 19.33
N GLY A 60 1.20 -12.97 18.15
CA GLY A 60 1.98 -12.01 17.40
C GLY A 60 2.90 -12.67 16.37
N TRP A 61 3.17 -13.97 16.46
CA TRP A 61 4.01 -14.67 15.49
C TRP A 61 3.16 -15.19 14.35
N ILE A 62 3.70 -15.11 13.13
CA ILE A 62 2.99 -15.63 11.98
C ILE A 62 3.04 -17.16 12.00
N ASP A 63 1.87 -17.79 11.96
CA ASP A 63 1.72 -19.23 11.83
C ASP A 63 1.40 -19.58 10.36
N LEU A 64 1.30 -20.87 10.04
CA LEU A 64 0.97 -21.28 8.68
C LEU A 64 -0.04 -22.43 8.65
N PHE A 65 -0.86 -22.42 7.60
CA PHE A 65 -1.77 -23.50 7.27
C PHE A 65 -1.37 -24.12 5.92
N ALA A 66 -1.06 -25.42 5.94
CA ALA A 66 -0.76 -26.21 4.75
C ALA A 66 -2.03 -26.96 4.33
N PHE A 67 -2.70 -26.46 3.29
CA PHE A 67 -4.10 -26.78 3.09
C PHE A 67 -4.38 -28.20 2.60
N ASP A 68 -3.61 -28.71 1.64
CA ASP A 68 -3.87 -30.06 1.08
C ASP A 68 -3.71 -31.17 2.13
N SER A 69 -2.83 -30.99 3.13
CA SER A 69 -2.72 -31.88 4.29
C SER A 69 -3.62 -31.48 5.47
N ALA A 70 -4.23 -30.30 5.42
CA ALA A 70 -5.01 -29.68 6.50
C ALA A 70 -4.23 -29.50 7.81
N HIS A 71 -2.91 -29.36 7.74
CA HIS A 71 -2.07 -29.14 8.91
C HIS A 71 -1.99 -27.66 9.25
N LEU A 72 -2.35 -27.32 10.50
CA LEU A 72 -2.11 -26.01 11.09
C LEU A 72 -0.84 -26.07 11.94
N TRP A 73 0.15 -25.27 11.57
CA TRP A 73 1.46 -25.24 12.20
C TRP A 73 1.65 -23.94 12.95
N ARG A 74 1.90 -24.05 14.26
CA ARG A 74 2.20 -22.93 15.13
C ARG A 74 3.69 -22.62 15.14
N ASN A 75 4.02 -21.35 14.97
CA ASN A 75 5.34 -20.80 15.16
C ASN A 75 5.67 -20.67 16.66
N LEU A 76 6.81 -21.19 17.08
CA LEU A 76 7.27 -21.11 18.47
C LEU A 76 8.30 -20.00 18.62
N ASN A 77 7.82 -18.76 18.50
CA ASN A 77 8.58 -17.53 18.70
C ASN A 77 9.83 -17.39 17.80
N GLY A 78 9.76 -17.85 16.54
CA GLY A 78 10.87 -17.82 15.60
C GLY A 78 11.97 -18.85 15.89
N GLU A 79 11.75 -19.80 16.80
CA GLU A 79 12.76 -20.81 17.16
C GLU A 79 12.47 -22.19 16.57
N SER A 80 11.20 -22.58 16.51
CA SER A 80 10.76 -23.91 16.05
C SER A 80 9.27 -23.88 15.68
N TRP A 81 8.73 -25.03 15.33
CA TRP A 81 7.35 -25.20 14.88
C TRP A 81 6.67 -26.38 15.59
N LEU A 82 5.37 -26.25 15.83
CA LEU A 82 4.50 -27.28 16.40
C LEU A 82 3.31 -27.53 15.47
N LEU A 83 3.01 -28.80 15.17
CA LEU A 83 1.72 -29.14 14.58
C LEU A 83 0.62 -28.88 15.62
N ALA A 84 -0.08 -27.77 15.48
CA ALA A 84 -1.07 -27.29 16.44
C ALA A 84 -2.41 -28.04 16.29
N ALA A 85 -2.82 -28.27 15.04
CA ALA A 85 -4.01 -29.03 14.71
C ALA A 85 -3.87 -29.77 13.38
N ASP A 86 -4.57 -30.89 13.28
CA ASP A 86 -4.86 -31.61 12.04
C ASP A 86 -6.36 -31.47 11.78
N LEU A 87 -6.70 -30.67 10.76
CA LEU A 87 -8.07 -30.31 10.42
C LEU A 87 -8.67 -31.25 9.36
N ASP A 88 -8.00 -32.34 8.99
CA ASP A 88 -8.46 -33.28 7.97
C ASP A 88 -9.83 -33.89 8.29
N SER A 89 -10.14 -34.03 9.58
CA SER A 89 -11.43 -34.62 10.03
C SER A 89 -12.66 -33.75 9.80
N ILE A 90 -12.49 -32.45 9.53
CA ILE A 90 -13.58 -31.49 9.28
C ILE A 90 -13.58 -30.95 7.86
N LEU A 91 -12.57 -31.29 7.06
CA LEU A 91 -12.42 -30.88 5.67
C LEU A 91 -12.65 -32.07 4.72
N PRO A 92 -12.92 -31.82 3.43
CA PRO A 92 -13.06 -32.89 2.45
C PRO A 92 -11.71 -33.57 2.22
N PHE A 93 -11.72 -34.72 1.54
CA PHE A 93 -10.51 -35.49 1.25
C PHE A 93 -9.44 -34.66 0.52
N PRO A 94 -8.13 -34.88 0.81
CA PRO A 94 -6.99 -34.14 0.26
C PRO A 94 -7.11 -33.78 -1.22
N ALA A 95 -7.35 -34.77 -2.09
CA ALA A 95 -7.40 -34.59 -3.55
C ALA A 95 -8.50 -33.63 -4.09
N GLN A 96 -9.24 -32.95 -3.24
CA GLN A 96 -10.21 -31.91 -3.58
C GLN A 96 -9.76 -30.52 -3.11
N ARG A 97 -8.68 -30.39 -2.35
CA ARG A 97 -8.24 -29.16 -1.69
C ARG A 97 -7.21 -28.43 -2.57
N TYR A 98 -7.51 -27.19 -2.98
CA TYR A 98 -6.62 -26.36 -3.81
C TYR A 98 -6.03 -25.16 -3.06
N GLY A 99 -6.84 -24.21 -2.60
CA GLY A 99 -6.38 -23.01 -1.90
C GLY A 99 -7.10 -22.75 -0.57
N SER A 100 -6.53 -21.80 0.16
CA SER A 100 -7.06 -21.30 1.41
C SER A 100 -6.60 -19.88 1.65
N SER A 101 -7.28 -19.17 2.53
CA SER A 101 -6.84 -17.86 3.00
C SER A 101 -7.39 -17.57 4.39
N PHE A 102 -6.57 -16.95 5.23
CA PHE A 102 -6.94 -16.40 6.52
C PHE A 102 -7.67 -15.06 6.36
N GLY A 103 -8.71 -14.87 7.16
CA GLY A 103 -9.43 -13.61 7.32
C GLY A 103 -10.30 -13.65 8.58
N ASP A 104 -10.31 -12.59 9.38
CA ASP A 104 -11.18 -12.46 10.56
C ASP A 104 -12.55 -11.92 10.13
N TYR A 105 -13.48 -12.79 9.76
CA TYR A 105 -14.74 -12.33 9.16
C TYR A 105 -15.73 -11.77 10.18
N ASN A 106 -15.53 -12.07 11.47
CA ASN A 106 -16.47 -11.73 12.53
C ASN A 106 -15.90 -10.71 13.52
N ASN A 107 -14.71 -10.17 13.22
CA ASN A 107 -13.98 -9.19 14.00
C ASN A 107 -13.81 -9.63 15.47
N ASP A 108 -13.56 -10.91 15.72
CA ASP A 108 -13.31 -11.42 17.08
C ASP A 108 -11.82 -11.43 17.48
N GLY A 109 -10.95 -11.06 16.54
CA GLY A 109 -9.50 -11.00 16.70
C GLY A 109 -8.81 -12.35 16.56
N LEU A 110 -9.52 -13.39 16.09
CA LEU A 110 -8.97 -14.70 15.77
C LEU A 110 -9.20 -14.97 14.28
N PRO A 111 -8.16 -14.92 13.43
CA PRO A 111 -8.30 -15.19 12.00
C PRO A 111 -8.95 -16.55 11.73
N ASP A 112 -9.99 -16.54 10.89
CA ASP A 112 -10.70 -17.72 10.40
C ASP A 112 -10.08 -18.19 9.08
N ILE A 113 -10.43 -19.40 8.61
CA ILE A 113 -9.90 -19.95 7.35
C ILE A 113 -11.05 -20.17 6.37
N GLY A 114 -11.02 -19.46 5.25
CA GLY A 114 -11.83 -19.76 4.07
C GLY A 114 -11.12 -20.79 3.21
N THR A 115 -11.86 -21.75 2.67
CA THR A 115 -11.28 -22.75 1.79
C THR A 115 -12.24 -23.30 0.73
N GLU A 116 -11.71 -23.45 -0.49
CA GLU A 116 -12.43 -23.91 -1.66
C GLU A 116 -11.97 -25.30 -2.11
N PRO A 117 -12.82 -26.34 -1.96
CA PRO A 117 -12.58 -27.61 -2.59
C PRO A 117 -13.10 -27.64 -4.03
N ARG A 118 -12.35 -28.32 -4.91
CA ARG A 118 -12.57 -28.40 -6.36
C ARG A 118 -12.89 -29.83 -6.83
N ARG A 119 -13.82 -29.94 -7.79
CA ARG A 119 -14.14 -31.15 -8.57
C ARG A 119 -14.56 -32.39 -7.78
N GLY A 120 -15.73 -32.33 -7.15
CA GLY A 120 -16.40 -33.50 -6.57
C GLY A 120 -17.04 -34.43 -7.61
N THR A 121 -17.09 -35.73 -7.30
CA THR A 121 -18.15 -36.58 -7.87
C THR A 121 -19.50 -36.23 -7.21
N PRO A 122 -20.66 -36.59 -7.77
CA PRO A 122 -21.96 -36.35 -7.10
C PRO A 122 -22.10 -36.98 -5.69
N THR A 123 -21.13 -37.79 -5.28
CA THR A 123 -21.05 -38.46 -3.99
C THR A 123 -19.95 -37.90 -3.07
N MET A 124 -19.23 -36.86 -3.50
CA MET A 124 -18.14 -36.22 -2.76
C MET A 124 -18.50 -34.77 -2.44
N ASP A 125 -18.02 -34.30 -1.30
CA ASP A 125 -18.17 -32.91 -0.90
C ASP A 125 -17.29 -32.02 -1.80
N ALA A 126 -17.90 -30.99 -2.38
CA ALA A 126 -17.29 -29.98 -3.24
C ALA A 126 -17.90 -28.62 -2.92
N CYS A 127 -18.23 -28.43 -1.64
CA CYS A 127 -18.77 -27.20 -1.11
C CYS A 127 -17.67 -26.37 -0.45
N PHE A 128 -17.74 -25.06 -0.60
CA PHE A 128 -16.92 -24.13 0.14
C PHE A 128 -17.05 -24.36 1.66
N HIS A 129 -15.93 -24.26 2.39
CA HIS A 129 -15.90 -24.35 3.85
C HIS A 129 -15.36 -23.06 4.46
N LEU A 130 -15.92 -22.68 5.61
CA LEU A 130 -15.50 -21.53 6.41
C LEU A 130 -15.23 -22.04 7.81
N LEU A 131 -13.96 -22.18 8.15
CA LEU A 131 -13.53 -22.70 9.44
C LEU A 131 -13.42 -21.53 10.41
N ARG A 132 -14.46 -21.39 11.25
CA ARG A 132 -14.44 -20.42 12.34
C ARG A 132 -13.42 -20.82 13.39
N ASN A 133 -12.51 -19.93 13.72
CA ASN A 133 -11.54 -20.11 14.79
C ASN A 133 -12.23 -19.91 16.14
N LEU A 134 -12.10 -20.90 17.03
CA LEU A 134 -12.65 -20.86 18.39
C LEU A 134 -11.56 -20.60 19.44
N GLY A 135 -10.32 -20.38 18.98
CA GLY A 135 -9.12 -20.25 19.80
C GLY A 135 -8.47 -21.58 20.12
N ALA A 136 -7.19 -21.52 20.52
CA ALA A 136 -6.39 -22.68 20.94
C ALA A 136 -6.35 -23.83 19.90
N GLY A 137 -6.34 -23.50 18.61
CA GLY A 137 -6.27 -24.46 17.50
C GLY A 137 -7.56 -25.25 17.27
N GLN A 138 -8.70 -24.78 17.81
CA GLN A 138 -10.00 -25.39 17.59
C GLN A 138 -10.77 -24.64 16.50
N PHE A 139 -11.28 -25.39 15.52
CA PHE A 139 -12.05 -24.83 14.41
C PHE A 139 -13.41 -25.50 14.28
N LEU A 140 -14.39 -24.73 13.82
CA LEU A 140 -15.72 -25.20 13.47
C LEU A 140 -16.05 -24.78 12.04
N ASP A 141 -16.35 -25.74 11.17
CA ASP A 141 -16.91 -25.41 9.86
C ASP A 141 -18.34 -24.86 10.01
N VAL A 142 -18.52 -23.61 9.62
CA VAL A 142 -19.78 -22.86 9.70
C VAL A 142 -20.43 -22.64 8.34
N ALA A 143 -19.82 -23.06 7.23
CA ALA A 143 -20.31 -22.74 5.89
C ALA A 143 -21.71 -23.31 5.60
N GLY A 144 -22.05 -24.47 6.17
CA GLY A 144 -23.38 -25.07 6.04
C GLY A 144 -24.47 -24.44 6.92
N ASP A 145 -24.14 -23.48 7.78
CA ASP A 145 -25.10 -22.83 8.66
C ASP A 145 -25.84 -21.70 7.96
N SER A 146 -27.11 -21.92 7.61
CA SER A 146 -28.01 -20.92 7.00
C SER A 146 -28.17 -19.60 7.78
N ARG A 147 -27.72 -19.56 9.04
CA ARG A 147 -27.71 -18.34 9.87
C ARG A 147 -26.50 -17.45 9.58
N ILE A 148 -25.41 -18.03 9.07
CA ILE A 148 -24.14 -17.38 8.75
C ILE A 148 -24.03 -17.21 7.24
N LEU A 149 -24.14 -18.27 6.43
CA LEU A 149 -24.19 -18.16 4.96
C LEU A 149 -25.61 -18.40 4.48
N ASP A 150 -26.18 -17.52 3.67
CA ASP A 150 -27.49 -17.77 3.08
C ASP A 150 -27.49 -18.92 2.05
N VAL A 151 -26.37 -19.09 1.36
CA VAL A 151 -26.06 -20.21 0.47
C VAL A 151 -24.61 -20.62 0.70
N GLN A 152 -24.38 -21.91 0.94
CA GLN A 152 -23.04 -22.51 0.85
C GLN A 152 -22.73 -22.78 -0.62
N PRO A 153 -21.71 -22.13 -1.23
CA PRO A 153 -21.33 -22.44 -2.59
C PRO A 153 -20.92 -23.90 -2.74
N CYS A 154 -21.53 -24.64 -3.68
CA CYS A 154 -21.18 -26.03 -3.97
C CYS A 154 -21.01 -26.23 -5.48
N GLY A 155 -19.97 -26.96 -5.89
CA GLY A 155 -19.59 -27.09 -7.30
C GLY A 155 -18.97 -25.82 -7.89
N ALA A 156 -18.45 -24.95 -7.01
CA ALA A 156 -17.64 -23.80 -7.37
C ALA A 156 -16.20 -24.30 -7.58
N ASP A 157 -15.84 -24.63 -8.83
CA ASP A 157 -14.46 -25.00 -9.16
C ASP A 157 -13.60 -23.72 -9.09
N SER A 158 -13.25 -23.33 -7.86
CA SER A 158 -12.33 -22.25 -7.52
C SER A 158 -10.98 -22.84 -7.12
N GLU A 159 -9.96 -22.00 -7.16
CA GLU A 159 -8.59 -22.29 -6.73
C GLU A 159 -8.02 -21.15 -5.87
N THR A 160 -8.77 -20.08 -5.66
CA THR A 160 -8.33 -18.97 -4.83
C THR A 160 -9.52 -18.38 -4.08
N ILE A 161 -9.26 -17.80 -2.92
CA ILE A 161 -10.21 -17.00 -2.15
C ILE A 161 -9.53 -15.68 -1.85
N ALA A 162 -10.23 -14.57 -2.08
CA ALA A 162 -9.77 -13.25 -1.67
C ALA A 162 -10.76 -12.61 -0.70
N TRP A 163 -10.21 -12.09 0.39
CA TRP A 163 -10.87 -11.25 1.39
C TRP A 163 -10.57 -9.78 1.15
N ALA A 164 -11.56 -8.91 1.30
CA ALA A 164 -11.41 -7.44 1.34
C ALA A 164 -12.68 -6.78 1.90
N ASP A 165 -12.55 -5.63 2.55
CA ASP A 165 -13.68 -4.73 2.84
C ASP A 165 -13.88 -3.83 1.61
N VAL A 166 -14.77 -4.22 0.68
CA VAL A 166 -14.86 -3.55 -0.64
C VAL A 166 -15.85 -2.40 -0.68
N ASP A 167 -16.74 -2.29 0.32
CA ASP A 167 -17.73 -1.23 0.41
C ASP A 167 -17.55 -0.32 1.64
N GLY A 168 -16.50 -0.56 2.43
CA GLY A 168 -16.05 0.31 3.50
C GLY A 168 -16.93 0.28 4.74
N ASP A 169 -17.63 -0.83 4.99
CA ASP A 169 -18.42 -1.03 6.21
C ASP A 169 -17.58 -1.61 7.36
N GLY A 170 -16.37 -2.08 7.05
CA GLY A 170 -15.41 -2.68 7.96
C GLY A 170 -15.46 -4.21 7.98
N ASP A 171 -16.48 -4.84 7.42
CA ASP A 171 -16.63 -6.28 7.52
C ASP A 171 -16.01 -6.95 6.28
N LEU A 172 -15.13 -7.94 6.48
CA LEU A 172 -14.43 -8.56 5.35
C LEU A 172 -15.43 -9.34 4.49
N ASP A 173 -15.54 -8.95 3.22
CA ASP A 173 -16.21 -9.68 2.16
C ASP A 173 -15.30 -10.75 1.57
N MET A 174 -15.90 -11.68 0.83
CA MET A 174 -15.16 -12.77 0.23
C MET A 174 -15.55 -13.01 -1.24
N PHE A 175 -14.56 -13.01 -2.11
CA PHE A 175 -14.70 -13.33 -3.52
C PHE A 175 -14.07 -14.69 -3.85
N LEU A 176 -14.84 -15.52 -4.56
CA LEU A 176 -14.41 -16.81 -5.06
C LEU A 176 -14.49 -16.79 -6.60
N PRO A 177 -13.36 -16.59 -7.29
CA PRO A 177 -13.32 -16.75 -8.73
C PRO A 177 -13.50 -18.21 -9.11
N THR A 178 -14.39 -18.50 -10.03
CA THR A 178 -14.68 -19.88 -10.42
C THR A 178 -14.39 -20.13 -11.89
N TYR A 179 -14.19 -21.40 -12.22
CA TYR A 179 -14.15 -21.86 -13.59
C TYR A 179 -15.49 -21.56 -14.28
N GLN A 180 -15.47 -21.48 -15.61
CA GLN A 180 -16.69 -21.21 -16.36
C GLN A 180 -17.77 -22.28 -16.16
N VAL A 181 -19.04 -21.86 -16.17
CA VAL A 181 -20.21 -22.74 -16.16
C VAL A 181 -20.16 -23.81 -17.26
N ALA A 182 -19.58 -23.47 -18.42
CA ALA A 182 -19.39 -24.41 -19.54
C ALA A 182 -18.47 -25.60 -19.21
N LEU A 183 -17.63 -25.49 -18.17
CA LEU A 183 -16.76 -26.57 -17.67
C LEU A 183 -17.40 -27.37 -16.53
N GLY A 184 -18.64 -27.08 -16.16
CA GLY A 184 -19.37 -27.76 -15.10
C GLY A 184 -19.29 -27.11 -13.72
N SER A 185 -18.66 -25.93 -13.63
CA SER A 185 -18.67 -25.09 -12.42
C SER A 185 -19.98 -24.30 -12.28
N ILE A 186 -20.16 -23.66 -11.13
CA ILE A 186 -21.07 -22.51 -11.00
C ILE A 186 -20.36 -21.21 -11.44
N ASP A 187 -21.10 -20.11 -11.49
CA ASP A 187 -20.53 -18.78 -11.76
C ASP A 187 -19.70 -18.29 -10.56
N ASN A 188 -18.96 -17.19 -10.71
CA ASN A 188 -18.26 -16.55 -9.59
C ASN A 188 -19.18 -16.36 -8.39
N GLN A 189 -18.63 -16.46 -7.19
CA GLN A 189 -19.37 -16.23 -5.94
C GLN A 189 -18.78 -15.04 -5.23
N PHE A 190 -19.64 -14.20 -4.68
CA PHE A 190 -19.24 -13.05 -3.90
C PHE A 190 -20.14 -13.00 -2.67
N LEU A 191 -19.55 -13.34 -1.52
CA LEU A 191 -20.23 -13.39 -0.23
C LEU A 191 -20.00 -12.05 0.46
N HIS A 192 -21.03 -11.18 0.40
CA HIS A 192 -21.05 -9.89 1.08
C HIS A 192 -21.40 -10.10 2.56
N ASN A 193 -20.54 -9.64 3.44
CA ASN A 193 -20.63 -9.76 4.89
C ASN A 193 -21.49 -8.63 5.45
N LEU A 194 -22.75 -8.92 5.75
CA LEU A 194 -23.71 -7.95 6.27
C LEU A 194 -23.48 -7.61 7.76
N GLY A 195 -22.27 -7.82 8.26
CA GLY A 195 -21.93 -7.67 9.67
C GLY A 195 -22.80 -8.49 10.63
N PRO A 196 -22.92 -8.06 11.92
CA PRO A 196 -23.61 -8.79 12.98
C PRO A 196 -25.15 -8.70 12.90
N THR A 197 -25.72 -8.86 11.70
CA THR A 197 -27.16 -8.82 11.43
C THR A 197 -27.88 -10.15 11.69
N GLY A 198 -27.13 -11.21 11.94
CA GLY A 198 -27.63 -12.55 12.20
C GLY A 198 -28.25 -12.73 13.60
N PRO A 199 -28.92 -13.88 13.86
CA PRO A 199 -29.52 -14.16 15.15
C PRO A 199 -28.47 -14.15 16.28
N ARG A 200 -28.72 -13.35 17.33
CA ARG A 200 -27.81 -13.13 18.47
C ARG A 200 -26.56 -12.31 18.15
N GLY A 201 -26.56 -11.56 17.05
CA GLY A 201 -25.43 -10.73 16.64
C GLY A 201 -24.33 -11.53 15.92
N GLU A 202 -24.65 -12.73 15.42
CA GLU A 202 -23.74 -13.45 14.54
C GLU A 202 -23.58 -12.69 13.22
N TYR A 203 -22.37 -12.77 12.67
CA TYR A 203 -22.06 -12.25 11.35
C TYR A 203 -22.76 -13.07 10.26
N ARG A 204 -23.18 -12.40 9.18
CA ARG A 204 -23.97 -13.05 8.13
C ARG A 204 -23.52 -12.63 6.72
N PHE A 205 -23.20 -13.63 5.92
CA PHE A 205 -22.94 -13.52 4.50
C PHE A 205 -24.20 -13.65 3.64
N GLN A 206 -24.21 -12.89 2.55
CA GLN A 206 -25.16 -12.99 1.45
C GLN A 206 -24.42 -13.15 0.12
N GLU A 207 -24.77 -14.16 -0.67
CA GLU A 207 -24.27 -14.29 -2.04
C GLU A 207 -24.91 -13.21 -2.94
N VAL A 208 -24.07 -12.35 -3.55
CA VAL A 208 -24.53 -11.21 -4.35
C VAL A 208 -23.74 -10.99 -5.66
N ALA A 209 -22.97 -11.96 -6.16
CA ALA A 209 -22.11 -11.79 -7.35
C ALA A 209 -22.87 -11.23 -8.56
N ALA A 210 -24.10 -11.70 -8.79
CA ALA A 210 -24.94 -11.23 -9.90
C ALA A 210 -25.31 -9.75 -9.78
N SER A 211 -25.75 -9.31 -8.60
CA SER A 211 -26.12 -7.90 -8.36
C SER A 211 -24.91 -6.99 -8.23
N ALA A 212 -23.78 -7.51 -7.75
CA ALA A 212 -22.52 -6.79 -7.65
C ALA A 212 -21.78 -6.68 -8.99
N GLY A 213 -22.25 -7.33 -10.07
CA GLY A 213 -21.60 -7.24 -11.39
C GLY A 213 -20.35 -8.11 -11.54
N LEU A 214 -20.21 -9.14 -10.70
CA LEU A 214 -19.03 -10.00 -10.59
C LEU A 214 -19.19 -11.38 -11.26
N LEU A 215 -20.27 -11.61 -12.01
CA LEU A 215 -20.38 -12.83 -12.83
C LEU A 215 -19.27 -12.88 -13.88
N ILE A 216 -18.87 -14.09 -14.26
CA ILE A 216 -17.79 -14.34 -15.21
C ILE A 216 -18.11 -13.64 -16.55
N PRO A 217 -17.29 -12.68 -17.00
CA PRO A 217 -17.51 -11.97 -18.24
C PRO A 217 -17.18 -12.85 -19.46
N ASP A 218 -17.79 -12.51 -20.60
CA ASP A 218 -17.54 -13.19 -21.87
C ASP A 218 -16.04 -13.18 -22.23
N GLY A 219 -15.53 -14.35 -22.62
CA GLY A 219 -14.16 -14.51 -23.10
C GLY A 219 -13.10 -14.61 -22.00
N ALA A 220 -13.50 -14.70 -20.72
CA ALA A 220 -12.66 -15.26 -19.67
C ALA A 220 -12.30 -16.72 -19.98
N ALA A 221 -11.32 -17.29 -19.29
CA ALA A 221 -11.03 -18.73 -19.31
C ALA A 221 -11.18 -19.30 -17.90
N ARG A 222 -10.13 -19.93 -17.36
CA ARG A 222 -10.09 -20.39 -15.96
C ARG A 222 -9.34 -19.32 -15.16
N PRO A 223 -10.01 -18.61 -14.23
CA PRO A 223 -9.33 -17.75 -13.28
C PRO A 223 -8.66 -18.62 -12.21
N GLU A 224 -7.40 -18.37 -11.92
CA GLU A 224 -6.74 -18.92 -10.75
C GLU A 224 -6.06 -17.82 -9.93
N GLY A 225 -5.81 -16.64 -10.53
CA GLY A 225 -5.40 -15.43 -9.80
C GLY A 225 -6.55 -14.47 -9.51
N CYS A 226 -6.56 -13.89 -8.32
CA CYS A 226 -7.34 -12.70 -8.00
C CYS A 226 -6.60 -11.78 -7.01
N TRP A 227 -6.89 -10.48 -7.07
CA TRP A 227 -6.26 -9.48 -6.19
C TRP A 227 -7.16 -8.26 -6.05
N PHE A 228 -7.37 -7.78 -4.81
CA PHE A 228 -8.03 -6.51 -4.51
C PHE A 228 -7.01 -5.40 -4.27
N LEU A 229 -7.09 -4.28 -4.98
CA LEU A 229 -6.22 -3.11 -4.83
C LEU A 229 -6.80 -1.88 -5.55
N ASP A 230 -6.38 -0.67 -5.16
CA ASP A 230 -6.66 0.57 -5.92
C ASP A 230 -5.81 0.62 -7.21
N LEU A 231 -6.40 0.27 -8.37
CA LEU A 231 -5.68 0.17 -9.65
C LEU A 231 -5.56 1.49 -10.39
N ASP A 232 -6.56 2.36 -10.25
CA ASP A 232 -6.65 3.61 -11.02
C ASP A 232 -6.39 4.89 -10.20
N GLY A 233 -6.06 4.72 -8.92
CA GLY A 233 -5.65 5.79 -8.02
C GLY A 233 -6.84 6.63 -7.57
N ASP A 234 -7.96 6.00 -7.25
CA ASP A 234 -9.15 6.67 -6.72
C ASP A 234 -9.44 6.35 -5.26
N GLY A 235 -8.77 5.33 -4.75
CA GLY A 235 -8.85 4.81 -3.40
C GLY A 235 -9.82 3.67 -3.22
N ASP A 236 -10.72 3.42 -4.18
CA ASP A 236 -11.63 2.30 -4.08
C ASP A 236 -10.87 1.00 -4.38
N LEU A 237 -11.17 -0.09 -3.66
CA LEU A 237 -10.49 -1.37 -3.89
C LEU A 237 -11.08 -2.04 -5.14
N ASP A 238 -10.41 -1.87 -6.28
CA ASP A 238 -10.70 -2.59 -7.50
C ASP A 238 -10.37 -4.07 -7.36
N LEU A 239 -10.86 -4.88 -8.30
CA LEU A 239 -10.56 -6.31 -8.37
C LEU A 239 -9.92 -6.64 -9.71
N TYR A 240 -8.87 -7.45 -9.70
CA TYR A 240 -8.48 -8.23 -10.87
C TYR A 240 -8.92 -9.69 -10.68
N SER A 241 -9.62 -10.25 -11.66
CA SER A 241 -9.86 -11.70 -11.76
C SER A 241 -10.38 -12.11 -13.14
N ASN A 242 -10.39 -13.41 -13.46
CA ASN A 242 -10.90 -13.93 -14.74
C ASN A 242 -10.21 -13.33 -15.98
N GLY A 243 -8.98 -12.84 -15.85
CA GLY A 243 -8.29 -12.08 -16.89
C GLY A 243 -8.71 -10.62 -17.02
N HIS A 244 -9.59 -10.10 -16.16
CA HIS A 244 -10.23 -8.79 -16.26
C HIS A 244 -9.95 -7.94 -15.02
N ALA A 245 -9.82 -6.62 -15.22
CA ALA A 245 -9.92 -5.65 -14.14
C ALA A 245 -11.40 -5.24 -13.98
N TYR A 246 -11.84 -5.08 -12.74
CA TYR A 246 -13.17 -4.67 -12.31
C TYR A 246 -13.03 -3.40 -11.49
N GLN A 247 -13.60 -2.31 -11.99
CA GLN A 247 -13.65 -1.05 -11.26
C GLN A 247 -14.67 -1.17 -10.14
N ASN A 248 -14.28 -0.79 -8.93
CA ASN A 248 -15.18 -0.70 -7.80
C ASN A 248 -16.02 0.59 -7.91
N GLN A 249 -17.32 0.46 -7.69
CA GLN A 249 -18.32 1.54 -7.68
C GLN A 249 -19.28 1.38 -6.50
N SER A 250 -18.81 0.73 -5.44
CA SER A 250 -19.62 0.37 -4.28
C SER A 250 -20.01 1.61 -3.49
N ASP A 251 -21.25 1.60 -3.01
CA ASP A 251 -21.67 2.44 -1.88
C ASP A 251 -21.67 1.56 -0.62
N ILE A 252 -21.71 2.16 0.56
CA ILE A 252 -21.79 1.40 1.83
C ILE A 252 -22.96 0.38 1.80
N ASP A 253 -22.69 -0.83 2.26
CA ASP A 253 -23.58 -1.99 2.26
C ASP A 253 -24.11 -2.39 0.85
N GLN A 254 -23.47 -1.91 -0.22
CA GLN A 254 -23.94 -2.02 -1.61
C GLN A 254 -22.78 -2.27 -2.58
N PRO A 255 -22.18 -3.47 -2.51
CA PRO A 255 -21.08 -3.84 -3.39
C PRO A 255 -21.49 -3.80 -4.85
N LYS A 256 -20.67 -3.13 -5.67
CA LYS A 256 -20.92 -2.96 -7.09
C LYS A 256 -19.62 -2.78 -7.87
N PHE A 257 -19.47 -3.58 -8.92
CA PHE A 257 -18.30 -3.58 -9.78
C PHE A 257 -18.69 -3.47 -11.26
N GLU A 258 -17.80 -2.87 -12.04
CA GLU A 258 -17.89 -2.81 -13.50
C GLU A 258 -16.60 -3.35 -14.13
N TYR A 259 -16.69 -4.48 -14.83
CA TYR A 259 -15.53 -5.04 -15.52
C TYR A 259 -15.14 -4.21 -16.75
N LEU A 260 -13.82 -4.06 -16.94
CA LEU A 260 -13.24 -3.41 -18.12
C LEU A 260 -13.03 -4.41 -19.26
N LYS A 261 -13.37 -4.03 -20.49
CA LYS A 261 -13.06 -4.84 -21.69
C LYS A 261 -11.58 -4.74 -22.06
N ALA A 262 -11.05 -5.71 -22.81
CA ALA A 262 -9.61 -5.90 -23.02
C ALA A 262 -8.95 -4.72 -23.72
N PHE A 263 -9.70 -4.02 -24.56
CA PHE A 263 -9.19 -2.84 -25.24
C PHE A 263 -9.30 -1.58 -24.38
N ALA A 264 -10.15 -1.60 -23.36
CA ALA A 264 -10.31 -0.51 -22.40
C ALA A 264 -9.26 -0.58 -21.29
N SER A 265 -9.10 -1.74 -20.67
CA SER A 265 -8.01 -1.98 -19.70
C SER A 265 -6.65 -2.17 -20.37
N GLY A 266 -6.59 -2.55 -21.65
CA GLY A 266 -5.32 -2.89 -22.30
C GLY A 266 -4.77 -4.28 -21.94
N ILE A 267 -5.32 -4.94 -20.92
CA ILE A 267 -5.06 -6.35 -20.58
C ILE A 267 -5.72 -7.23 -21.65
N ARG A 268 -4.93 -7.61 -22.66
CA ARG A 268 -5.41 -8.42 -23.79
C ARG A 268 -5.22 -9.90 -23.50
N LYS A 269 -5.80 -10.74 -24.38
CA LYS A 269 -5.57 -12.20 -24.39
C LYS A 269 -6.16 -12.95 -23.18
N ARG A 270 -7.19 -12.41 -22.55
CA ARG A 270 -7.92 -12.91 -21.36
C ARG A 270 -8.61 -14.28 -21.49
N ASN A 271 -8.57 -14.86 -22.69
CA ASN A 271 -9.18 -16.16 -23.00
C ASN A 271 -8.24 -17.35 -22.78
N VAL A 272 -7.20 -17.19 -21.93
CA VAL A 272 -6.32 -18.28 -21.51
C VAL A 272 -6.24 -18.31 -20.01
N VAL A 273 -6.03 -19.53 -19.52
CA VAL A 273 -5.86 -19.86 -18.10
C VAL A 273 -4.65 -19.11 -17.56
N ASP A 274 -4.91 -18.17 -16.66
CA ASP A 274 -3.91 -17.70 -15.70
C ASP A 274 -3.76 -18.75 -14.60
N GLU A 275 -2.52 -19.01 -14.18
CA GLU A 275 -2.12 -19.88 -13.06
C GLU A 275 -1.55 -18.98 -11.95
N GLY A 276 -2.27 -17.89 -11.67
CA GLY A 276 -1.93 -16.90 -10.65
C GLY A 276 -1.44 -15.55 -11.16
N VAL A 277 -1.60 -14.55 -10.31
CA VAL A 277 -1.26 -13.15 -10.59
C VAL A 277 -0.63 -12.43 -9.40
N ILE A 278 0.17 -11.42 -9.70
CA ILE A 278 0.80 -10.54 -8.71
C ILE A 278 0.72 -9.11 -9.18
N PHE A 279 0.41 -8.21 -8.27
CA PHE A 279 0.57 -6.77 -8.48
C PHE A 279 1.83 -6.29 -7.76
N ALA A 280 2.74 -5.66 -8.51
CA ALA A 280 4.01 -5.15 -7.98
C ALA A 280 4.40 -3.86 -8.70
N ASP A 281 4.89 -2.87 -7.94
CA ASP A 281 5.56 -1.67 -8.45
C ASP A 281 7.01 -2.05 -8.82
N TYR A 282 7.19 -2.79 -9.93
CA TYR A 282 8.48 -3.43 -10.22
C TYR A 282 9.50 -2.45 -10.80
N ASP A 283 9.05 -1.35 -11.41
CA ASP A 283 9.92 -0.32 -11.97
C ASP A 283 9.97 0.97 -11.14
N LEU A 284 9.34 0.97 -9.97
CA LEU A 284 9.49 1.96 -8.90
C LEU A 284 8.96 3.37 -9.28
N ASP A 285 7.96 3.40 -10.16
CA ASP A 285 7.25 4.62 -10.57
C ASP A 285 5.97 4.88 -9.75
N GLY A 286 5.58 3.89 -8.95
CA GLY A 286 4.55 3.99 -7.93
C GLY A 286 3.12 3.72 -8.40
N ASP A 287 2.93 3.20 -9.60
CA ASP A 287 1.76 2.38 -9.93
C ASP A 287 2.07 0.88 -9.82
N PHE A 288 1.01 0.07 -9.69
CA PHE A 288 1.15 -1.37 -9.61
C PHE A 288 0.99 -2.01 -10.99
N ASP A 289 1.99 -2.77 -11.40
CA ASP A 289 2.00 -3.56 -12.62
C ASP A 289 1.52 -4.98 -12.37
N LEU A 290 0.98 -5.60 -13.40
CA LEU A 290 0.37 -6.92 -13.32
C LEU A 290 1.26 -8.00 -13.94
N LEU A 291 1.81 -8.86 -13.07
CA LEU A 291 2.52 -10.07 -13.42
C LEU A 291 1.52 -11.24 -13.50
N ILE A 292 1.55 -12.00 -14.60
CA ILE A 292 0.68 -13.15 -14.82
C ILE A 292 1.49 -14.34 -15.29
N ASN A 293 1.28 -15.49 -14.66
CA ASN A 293 1.69 -16.76 -15.24
C ASN A 293 0.55 -17.34 -16.07
N TYR A 294 0.73 -17.50 -17.38
CA TYR A 294 -0.25 -18.17 -18.23
C TYR A 294 0.21 -19.57 -18.58
N THR A 295 -0.72 -20.53 -18.50
CA THR A 295 -0.51 -21.86 -19.10
C THR A 295 -0.26 -21.74 -20.62
N SER A 296 0.26 -22.82 -21.22
CA SER A 296 0.48 -23.01 -22.67
C SER A 296 1.67 -22.23 -23.25
N GLN A 297 1.80 -22.14 -24.58
CA GLN A 297 2.87 -21.39 -25.28
C GLN A 297 2.85 -19.87 -25.04
N ARG A 298 2.08 -19.41 -24.05
CA ARG A 298 1.99 -17.99 -23.73
C ARG A 298 3.13 -17.60 -22.84
N GLY A 299 3.37 -18.27 -21.72
CA GLY A 299 4.46 -17.88 -20.85
C GLY A 299 4.06 -16.79 -19.85
N LEU A 300 5.03 -16.35 -19.06
CA LEU A 300 4.97 -15.22 -18.13
C LEU A 300 4.68 -13.91 -18.86
N ARG A 301 3.85 -13.06 -18.26
CA ARG A 301 3.52 -11.72 -18.77
C ARG A 301 3.68 -10.67 -17.70
N ILE A 302 4.18 -9.51 -18.13
CA ILE A 302 4.06 -8.25 -17.39
C ILE A 302 3.19 -7.32 -18.23
N TRP A 303 2.07 -6.93 -17.63
CA TRP A 303 1.21 -5.85 -18.10
C TRP A 303 1.56 -4.63 -17.26
N GLU A 304 2.26 -3.71 -17.88
CA GLU A 304 2.70 -2.49 -17.22
C GLU A 304 1.57 -1.48 -17.24
N ASN A 305 1.30 -0.89 -16.07
CA ASN A 305 0.31 0.15 -15.90
C ASN A 305 0.84 1.47 -16.48
N GLN A 306 -0.06 2.32 -16.95
CA GLN A 306 0.29 3.64 -17.50
C GLN A 306 -0.06 4.74 -16.49
N GLY A 307 -0.22 4.39 -15.21
CA GLY A 307 -0.72 5.23 -14.13
C GLY A 307 -2.21 5.57 -14.18
N ASP A 308 -2.96 5.15 -15.21
CA ASP A 308 -4.38 5.51 -15.42
C ASP A 308 -5.34 4.31 -15.37
N GLY A 309 -4.88 3.17 -14.85
CA GLY A 309 -5.66 1.92 -14.79
C GLY A 309 -5.73 1.19 -16.13
N SER A 310 -4.95 1.62 -17.13
CA SER A 310 -4.80 0.93 -18.41
C SER A 310 -3.39 0.42 -18.62
N PHE A 311 -3.26 -0.73 -19.30
CA PHE A 311 -2.04 -1.53 -19.34
C PHE A 311 -1.53 -1.82 -20.75
N PHE A 312 -0.23 -2.11 -20.88
CA PHE A 312 0.36 -2.66 -22.10
C PHE A 312 1.31 -3.83 -21.83
N ASP A 313 1.49 -4.72 -22.82
CA ASP A 313 2.35 -5.92 -22.73
C ASP A 313 3.82 -5.50 -22.87
N ALA A 314 4.58 -5.54 -21.77
CA ALA A 314 6.02 -5.21 -21.74
C ALA A 314 6.94 -6.46 -21.72
N SER A 315 6.33 -7.65 -21.64
CA SER A 315 6.98 -8.90 -21.24
C SER A 315 8.24 -9.28 -22.01
N SER A 316 8.27 -9.07 -23.33
CA SER A 316 9.43 -9.47 -24.15
C SER A 316 10.66 -8.60 -23.94
N ASP A 317 10.48 -7.41 -23.37
CA ASP A 317 11.55 -6.45 -23.12
C ASP A 317 12.10 -6.57 -21.69
N VAL A 318 11.31 -7.14 -20.77
CA VAL A 318 11.59 -7.08 -19.33
C VAL A 318 11.78 -8.46 -18.67
N ILE A 319 11.44 -9.60 -19.30
CA ILE A 319 11.61 -10.93 -18.69
C ILE A 319 12.58 -11.79 -19.51
N GLU A 320 13.67 -12.26 -18.88
CA GLU A 320 14.53 -13.29 -19.45
C GLU A 320 13.74 -14.59 -19.68
N ASP A 321 13.72 -15.04 -20.94
CA ASP A 321 13.05 -16.27 -21.38
C ASP A 321 11.66 -16.44 -20.76
N PHE A 322 10.75 -15.52 -21.05
CA PHE A 322 9.38 -15.51 -20.50
C PHE A 322 8.55 -16.79 -20.70
N GLN A 323 9.02 -17.76 -21.49
CA GLN A 323 8.37 -19.09 -21.64
C GLN A 323 8.83 -20.10 -20.57
N ASP A 324 9.98 -19.87 -19.95
CA ASP A 324 10.59 -20.80 -19.01
C ASP A 324 9.93 -20.70 -17.62
N GLY A 325 9.66 -21.84 -16.99
CA GLY A 325 8.94 -21.90 -15.71
C GLY A 325 7.46 -21.48 -15.77
N ALA A 326 6.89 -21.26 -16.96
CA ALA A 326 5.51 -20.78 -17.11
C ALA A 326 4.46 -21.89 -16.96
N THR A 327 4.35 -22.42 -15.75
CA THR A 327 3.25 -23.30 -15.32
C THR A 327 3.17 -23.36 -13.79
N TYR A 328 2.01 -23.67 -13.22
CA TYR A 328 1.74 -23.89 -11.79
C TYR A 328 2.29 -22.80 -10.86
N GLY A 329 1.70 -21.62 -10.93
CA GLY A 329 1.88 -20.60 -9.90
C GLY A 329 2.92 -19.52 -10.22
N ILE A 330 2.78 -18.41 -9.51
CA ILE A 330 3.72 -17.30 -9.46
C ILE A 330 3.76 -16.79 -8.02
N SER A 331 4.92 -16.38 -7.52
CA SER A 331 5.06 -15.74 -6.21
C SER A 331 6.08 -14.60 -6.31
N ALA A 332 6.02 -13.62 -5.41
CA ALA A 332 6.94 -12.48 -5.41
C ALA A 332 7.23 -12.00 -4.00
N ALA A 333 8.47 -11.58 -3.82
CA ALA A 333 9.01 -10.92 -2.64
C ALA A 333 10.35 -10.26 -3.02
N ASP A 334 10.81 -9.29 -2.23
CA ASP A 334 12.20 -8.79 -2.27
C ASP A 334 13.07 -9.77 -1.46
N TRP A 335 13.38 -10.95 -2.04
CA TRP A 335 14.00 -12.03 -1.26
C TRP A 335 15.52 -11.92 -1.17
N ASP A 336 16.19 -11.20 -2.07
CA ASP A 336 17.63 -10.96 -1.97
C ASP A 336 17.98 -9.64 -1.25
N MET A 337 16.94 -8.92 -0.82
CA MET A 337 16.96 -7.77 0.07
C MET A 337 17.74 -6.58 -0.50
N ASP A 338 17.50 -6.27 -1.78
CA ASP A 338 18.13 -5.15 -2.50
C ASP A 338 17.20 -3.95 -2.74
N GLY A 339 15.89 -4.14 -2.54
CA GLY A 339 14.89 -3.09 -2.50
C GLY A 339 14.05 -2.96 -3.77
N ASP A 340 14.08 -3.92 -4.69
CA ASP A 340 13.03 -4.14 -5.67
C ASP A 340 12.39 -5.54 -5.54
N ILE A 341 11.23 -5.72 -6.20
CA ILE A 341 10.47 -6.96 -6.08
C ILE A 341 10.98 -7.97 -7.11
N ASP A 342 11.29 -9.16 -6.62
CA ASP A 342 11.63 -10.33 -7.41
C ASP A 342 10.42 -11.27 -7.58
N PHE A 343 10.45 -12.20 -8.55
CA PHE A 343 9.39 -13.19 -8.68
C PHE A 343 9.83 -14.61 -9.12
N GLN A 344 9.16 -15.61 -8.56
CA GLN A 344 9.34 -17.02 -8.89
C GLN A 344 8.13 -17.52 -9.68
N ALA A 345 8.38 -18.41 -10.64
CA ALA A 345 7.35 -19.20 -11.29
C ALA A 345 7.86 -20.64 -11.46
N LEU A 346 7.07 -21.60 -10.99
CA LEU A 346 7.43 -23.02 -10.90
C LEU A 346 8.75 -23.28 -10.14
N ASP A 347 9.81 -23.63 -10.84
CA ASP A 347 11.12 -23.95 -10.30
C ASP A 347 12.17 -22.89 -10.69
N THR A 348 11.71 -21.79 -11.29
CA THR A 348 12.57 -20.74 -11.83
C THR A 348 12.38 -19.43 -11.05
N PHE A 349 13.43 -19.02 -10.35
CA PHE A 349 13.51 -17.73 -9.66
C PHE A 349 14.09 -16.66 -10.59
N ARG A 350 13.61 -15.43 -10.49
CA ARG A 350 14.14 -14.28 -11.23
C ARG A 350 14.28 -13.08 -10.34
N VAL A 351 15.44 -12.43 -10.40
CA VAL A 351 15.69 -11.18 -9.69
C VAL A 351 15.47 -9.98 -10.61
N ASN A 352 14.95 -8.90 -10.04
CA ASN A 352 14.86 -7.61 -10.73
C ASN A 352 16.23 -6.89 -10.67
N ARG A 353 16.39 -5.87 -11.52
CA ARG A 353 17.68 -5.17 -11.75
C ARG A 353 17.55 -3.66 -11.60
N MET A 354 16.36 -3.20 -11.20
CA MET A 354 16.02 -1.80 -11.20
C MET A 354 16.80 -1.04 -10.12
N MET A 355 17.12 -1.69 -9.01
CA MET A 355 17.92 -1.11 -7.94
C MET A 355 19.43 -1.09 -8.24
N GLU A 356 19.96 -2.10 -8.92
CA GLU A 356 21.39 -2.36 -9.12
C GLU A 356 21.96 -1.46 -10.22
N ASP A 357 21.26 -1.43 -11.36
CA ASP A 357 21.72 -0.76 -12.57
C ASP A 357 20.68 0.15 -13.22
N GLY A 358 19.45 0.17 -12.70
CA GLY A 358 18.36 1.01 -13.21
C GLY A 358 17.73 0.47 -14.49
N VAL A 359 17.93 -0.82 -14.78
CA VAL A 359 17.33 -1.51 -15.92
C VAL A 359 16.11 -2.30 -15.43
N ARG A 360 14.98 -2.12 -16.12
CA ARG A 360 13.72 -2.80 -15.85
C ARG A 360 13.75 -4.20 -16.46
N PHE A 361 14.48 -5.11 -15.84
CA PHE A 361 14.71 -6.43 -16.39
C PHE A 361 14.81 -7.48 -15.30
N PHE A 362 14.07 -8.56 -15.48
CA PHE A 362 14.12 -9.75 -14.66
C PHE A 362 15.08 -10.77 -15.24
N GLU A 363 16.17 -11.03 -14.53
CA GLU A 363 17.16 -12.06 -14.87
C GLU A 363 16.95 -13.33 -14.06
N LYS A 364 17.24 -14.48 -14.64
CA LYS A 364 17.14 -15.76 -13.92
C LYS A 364 18.21 -15.86 -12.83
N ALA A 365 17.78 -16.25 -11.64
CA ALA A 365 18.66 -16.60 -10.53
C ALA A 365 18.97 -18.10 -10.51
N THR A 366 20.04 -18.47 -9.81
CA THR A 366 20.36 -19.88 -9.51
C THR A 366 19.95 -20.23 -8.09
N THR A 367 19.43 -21.44 -7.89
CA THR A 367 19.03 -21.94 -6.57
C THR A 367 19.70 -23.28 -6.25
N THR A 368 19.93 -23.53 -4.96
CA THR A 368 20.40 -24.82 -4.43
C THR A 368 19.25 -25.70 -3.91
N ILE A 369 18.01 -25.20 -3.97
CA ILE A 369 16.82 -25.96 -3.58
C ILE A 369 16.71 -27.21 -4.46
N PRO A 370 16.56 -28.42 -3.88
CA PRO A 370 16.37 -29.64 -4.64
C PRO A 370 15.16 -29.56 -5.58
N SER A 371 15.33 -30.00 -6.82
CA SER A 371 14.25 -29.96 -7.84
C SER A 371 12.99 -30.72 -7.45
N ASP A 372 13.09 -31.71 -6.55
CA ASP A 372 11.96 -32.46 -6.02
C ASP A 372 11.18 -31.73 -4.92
N HIS A 373 11.70 -30.60 -4.41
CA HIS A 373 11.00 -29.67 -3.53
C HIS A 373 10.32 -28.52 -4.30
N LEU A 374 10.47 -28.47 -5.63
CA LEU A 374 9.95 -27.40 -6.51
C LEU A 374 8.97 -27.92 -7.58
N ARG A 375 8.34 -29.08 -7.37
CA ARG A 375 7.40 -29.68 -8.32
C ARG A 375 6.05 -28.99 -8.24
N GLY A 376 5.77 -28.10 -9.19
CA GLY A 376 4.56 -27.28 -9.11
C GLY A 376 4.66 -26.31 -7.94
N ALA A 377 5.86 -25.75 -7.71
CA ALA A 377 6.15 -24.98 -6.52
C ALA A 377 5.32 -23.70 -6.45
N THR A 378 4.59 -23.57 -5.36
CA THR A 378 3.82 -22.39 -4.98
C THR A 378 4.45 -21.89 -3.67
N ILE A 379 4.80 -20.61 -3.60
CA ILE A 379 5.54 -20.09 -2.44
C ILE A 379 4.68 -19.03 -1.76
N ALA A 380 4.44 -19.23 -0.46
CA ALA A 380 4.03 -18.19 0.45
C ALA A 380 5.29 -17.60 1.08
N TRP A 381 5.41 -16.27 1.05
CA TRP A 381 6.53 -15.54 1.63
C TRP A 381 6.17 -14.96 3.00
N GLY A 382 7.10 -15.04 3.95
CA GLY A 382 6.96 -14.38 5.24
C GLY A 382 8.20 -14.50 6.13
N ASP A 383 8.52 -13.45 6.87
CA ASP A 383 9.61 -13.38 7.86
C ASP A 383 9.16 -14.06 9.17
N TRP A 384 9.27 -15.40 9.23
CA TRP A 384 8.69 -16.21 10.31
C TRP A 384 9.54 -16.17 11.58
N ASP A 385 10.86 -16.01 11.46
CA ASP A 385 11.76 -15.90 12.61
C ASP A 385 12.07 -14.46 13.03
N ARG A 386 11.51 -13.48 12.29
CA ARG A 386 11.62 -12.04 12.53
C ARG A 386 13.05 -11.53 12.47
N ASP A 387 13.89 -12.12 11.64
CA ASP A 387 15.24 -11.64 11.41
C ASP A 387 15.29 -10.49 10.38
N GLY A 388 14.24 -10.37 9.57
CA GLY A 388 13.96 -9.24 8.68
C GLY A 388 14.10 -9.53 7.20
N ASP A 389 14.47 -10.74 6.80
CA ASP A 389 14.34 -11.18 5.41
C ASP A 389 13.14 -12.14 5.23
N PRO A 390 12.48 -12.13 4.06
CA PRO A 390 11.33 -13.00 3.84
C PRO A 390 11.78 -14.44 3.59
N ASP A 391 11.26 -15.36 4.39
CA ASP A 391 11.43 -16.80 4.22
C ASP A 391 10.39 -17.38 3.26
N ALA A 392 10.60 -18.63 2.83
CA ALA A 392 9.75 -19.30 1.86
C ALA A 392 9.12 -20.58 2.44
N ALA A 393 7.80 -20.58 2.57
CA ALA A 393 7.03 -21.80 2.75
C ALA A 393 6.59 -22.31 1.36
N ILE A 394 7.15 -23.45 0.95
CA ILE A 394 6.98 -23.98 -0.40
C ILE A 394 5.91 -25.08 -0.40
N GLY A 395 4.77 -24.78 -1.00
CA GLY A 395 3.81 -25.75 -1.50
C GLY A 395 4.41 -26.44 -2.72
N ASN A 396 4.27 -27.76 -2.80
CA ASN A 396 4.96 -28.60 -3.76
C ASN A 396 3.93 -29.45 -4.51
N GLY A 397 2.84 -28.83 -4.98
CA GLY A 397 1.74 -29.51 -5.67
C GLY A 397 1.12 -30.63 -4.82
N MET A 398 1.11 -31.87 -5.35
CA MET A 398 0.62 -33.06 -4.63
C MET A 398 1.75 -33.82 -3.90
N TRP A 399 2.86 -33.15 -3.61
CA TRP A 399 4.02 -33.70 -2.90
C TRP A 399 4.23 -32.94 -1.59
N PRO A 400 5.06 -33.47 -0.67
CA PRO A 400 5.33 -32.78 0.58
C PRO A 400 5.91 -31.37 0.35
N GLY A 401 5.33 -30.39 1.02
CA GLY A 401 5.83 -29.02 1.11
C GLY A 401 6.89 -28.87 2.21
N PHE A 402 7.65 -27.78 2.15
CA PHE A 402 8.79 -27.54 3.03
C PHE A 402 8.97 -26.07 3.39
N LEU A 403 9.51 -25.81 4.58
CA LEU A 403 9.95 -24.48 5.00
C LEU A 403 11.44 -24.25 4.67
N TYR A 404 11.73 -23.13 4.04
CA TYR A 404 13.07 -22.65 3.73
C TYR A 404 13.31 -21.31 4.43
N GLN A 405 14.43 -21.20 5.11
CA GLN A 405 14.90 -19.95 5.70
C GLN A 405 15.71 -19.15 4.70
N ASN A 406 15.45 -17.87 4.66
CA ASN A 406 16.34 -16.92 4.04
C ASN A 406 17.53 -16.64 4.98
N THR A 407 18.70 -16.45 4.38
CA THR A 407 19.96 -16.35 5.11
C THR A 407 20.73 -15.09 4.75
N ARG A 408 20.03 -14.16 4.08
CA ARG A 408 20.59 -12.93 3.55
C ARG A 408 20.97 -11.99 4.70
N ILE A 409 20.16 -11.95 5.75
CA ILE A 409 20.38 -11.16 6.96
C ILE A 409 20.95 -12.05 8.07
N SER A 410 22.26 -12.23 8.06
CA SER A 410 22.95 -12.95 9.16
C SER A 410 23.00 -12.16 10.49
N SER A 411 22.55 -10.91 10.51
CA SER A 411 22.49 -10.01 11.69
C SER A 411 21.65 -8.79 11.33
N PRO A 412 20.77 -8.27 12.22
CA PRO A 412 19.93 -7.10 11.94
C PRO A 412 20.70 -5.87 11.43
N ASP A 413 21.99 -5.73 11.76
CA ASP A 413 22.83 -4.60 11.33
C ASP A 413 23.44 -4.75 9.92
N SER A 414 23.30 -5.90 9.26
CA SER A 414 23.92 -6.16 7.94
C SER A 414 23.22 -5.35 6.84
N ILE A 415 21.91 -5.54 6.70
CA ILE A 415 21.03 -4.92 5.70
C ILE A 415 19.89 -4.20 6.46
N PRO A 416 19.69 -2.90 6.23
CA PRO A 416 18.53 -2.19 6.77
C PRO A 416 17.24 -2.67 6.09
N TYR A 417 16.20 -2.93 6.88
CA TYR A 417 14.88 -3.36 6.40
C TYR A 417 13.77 -2.68 7.20
N LEU A 418 12.55 -2.68 6.71
CA LEU A 418 11.38 -2.20 7.43
C LEU A 418 10.21 -3.14 7.18
N ARG A 419 9.51 -3.53 8.23
CA ARG A 419 8.23 -4.25 8.15
C ARG A 419 7.09 -3.33 8.51
N VAL A 420 6.06 -3.29 7.69
CA VAL A 420 4.90 -2.42 7.88
C VAL A 420 3.61 -3.25 7.88
N PHE A 421 2.79 -3.06 8.90
CA PHE A 421 1.44 -3.61 8.99
C PHE A 421 0.42 -2.49 8.77
N ALA A 422 -0.56 -2.73 7.91
CA ALA A 422 -1.70 -1.85 7.66
C ALA A 422 -2.96 -2.48 8.29
N LEU A 423 -3.53 -1.81 9.29
CA LEU A 423 -4.50 -2.40 10.21
C LEU A 423 -5.71 -1.50 10.45
N ARG A 424 -6.82 -2.09 10.85
CA ARG A 424 -7.95 -1.36 11.44
C ARG A 424 -7.82 -1.25 12.96
N ASP A 425 -8.44 -0.21 13.53
CA ASP A 425 -8.55 -0.06 14.99
C ASP A 425 -9.78 -0.80 15.52
N ALA A 426 -9.54 -1.92 16.22
CA ALA A 426 -10.58 -2.66 16.93
C ALA A 426 -10.59 -2.34 18.44
N GLU A 427 -11.73 -1.96 19.00
CA GLU A 427 -11.85 -1.86 20.46
C GLU A 427 -11.86 -3.25 21.11
N GLY A 428 -10.87 -3.56 21.95
CA GLY A 428 -10.87 -4.76 22.79
C GLY A 428 -10.03 -5.93 22.28
N HIS A 429 -9.39 -5.81 21.11
CA HIS A 429 -8.55 -6.86 20.54
C HIS A 429 -7.06 -6.55 20.76
N PRO A 430 -6.20 -7.57 20.99
CA PRO A 430 -4.77 -7.35 21.15
C PRO A 430 -4.15 -6.77 19.86
N LEU A 431 -3.74 -5.49 19.91
CA LEU A 431 -2.83 -4.85 18.95
C LEU A 431 -3.17 -4.93 17.44
N GLY A 432 -4.46 -5.02 17.06
CA GLY A 432 -4.91 -4.89 15.68
C GLY A 432 -4.50 -6.06 14.78
N LEU A 433 -5.16 -7.21 14.95
CA LEU A 433 -5.07 -8.31 13.99
C LEU A 433 -6.03 -8.16 12.81
N GLU A 434 -6.82 -7.09 12.81
CA GLU A 434 -7.72 -6.73 11.72
C GLU A 434 -6.90 -6.16 10.55
N THR A 435 -6.44 -7.09 9.72
CA THR A 435 -5.66 -6.84 8.50
C THR A 435 -6.55 -6.15 7.46
N GLU A 436 -6.07 -5.03 6.92
CA GLU A 436 -6.77 -4.25 5.89
C GLU A 436 -6.30 -4.69 4.50
N TYR A 437 -6.86 -5.80 3.99
CA TYR A 437 -6.52 -6.31 2.66
C TYR A 437 -6.81 -5.27 1.57
N GLY A 438 -5.91 -5.16 0.60
CA GLY A 438 -5.93 -4.16 -0.47
C GLY A 438 -5.22 -2.84 -0.09
N ALA A 439 -4.87 -2.61 1.17
CA ALA A 439 -4.12 -1.42 1.56
C ALA A 439 -2.73 -1.40 0.89
N ALA A 440 -2.32 -0.22 0.43
CA ALA A 440 -1.03 0.01 -0.21
C ALA A 440 -0.10 0.81 0.70
N VAL A 441 1.08 0.25 0.99
CA VAL A 441 2.13 0.92 1.76
C VAL A 441 3.17 1.48 0.81
N GLU A 442 3.54 2.74 1.02
CA GLU A 442 4.65 3.39 0.32
C GLU A 442 5.75 3.78 1.29
N VAL A 443 7.00 3.47 0.92
CA VAL A 443 8.20 3.93 1.64
C VAL A 443 9.06 4.78 0.71
N ARG A 444 9.38 6.00 1.15
CA ARG A 444 10.25 6.95 0.42
C ARG A 444 11.49 7.31 1.20
N TRP A 445 12.59 7.52 0.47
CA TRP A 445 13.80 8.11 1.03
C TRP A 445 13.97 9.52 0.49
N PRO A 446 14.01 10.54 1.37
CA PRO A 446 14.30 11.92 0.95
C PRO A 446 15.68 12.11 0.29
N THR A 447 16.54 11.08 0.32
CA THR A 447 17.87 11.09 -0.33
C THR A 447 17.88 10.34 -1.66
N ASP A 448 16.80 9.65 -2.04
CA ASP A 448 16.71 9.03 -3.35
C ASP A 448 16.45 10.12 -4.40
N LEU A 449 17.51 10.66 -4.97
CA LEU A 449 17.42 11.75 -5.97
C LEU A 449 16.78 11.29 -7.29
N LYS A 450 16.61 9.98 -7.49
CA LYS A 450 15.82 9.43 -8.60
C LYS A 450 14.33 9.37 -8.25
N GLY A 451 13.96 9.73 -7.01
CA GLY A 451 12.63 9.77 -6.39
C GLY A 451 11.77 8.51 -6.55
N ARG A 452 12.44 7.36 -6.70
CA ARG A 452 11.79 6.06 -6.84
C ARG A 452 10.81 5.83 -5.71
N ARG A 453 9.62 5.39 -6.06
CA ARG A 453 8.56 5.02 -5.13
C ARG A 453 8.69 3.53 -4.89
N ARG A 454 8.53 3.09 -3.65
CA ARG A 454 8.55 1.67 -3.31
C ARG A 454 7.23 1.36 -2.66
N ARG A 455 6.34 0.77 -3.45
CA ARG A 455 5.01 0.41 -3.02
C ARG A 455 4.82 -1.09 -2.99
N GLN A 456 4.12 -1.55 -1.98
CA GLN A 456 3.61 -2.91 -1.90
C GLN A 456 2.15 -2.86 -1.47
N SER A 457 1.35 -3.83 -1.90
CA SER A 457 -0.04 -3.97 -1.48
C SER A 457 -0.21 -5.25 -0.67
N LEU A 458 -1.03 -5.15 0.37
CA LEU A 458 -1.39 -6.28 1.21
C LEU A 458 -2.49 -7.08 0.52
N SER A 459 -2.28 -8.39 0.32
CA SER A 459 -3.27 -9.26 -0.33
C SER A 459 -3.64 -10.44 0.54
N SER A 460 -4.91 -10.83 0.45
CA SER A 460 -5.44 -12.07 1.00
C SER A 460 -5.23 -13.27 0.05
N ALA A 461 -4.88 -13.01 -1.20
CA ALA A 461 -4.61 -13.99 -2.24
C ALA A 461 -3.36 -13.58 -3.03
N SER A 462 -2.24 -14.25 -2.81
CA SER A 462 -0.95 -13.89 -3.40
C SER A 462 -0.53 -14.94 -4.42
N GLY A 463 -0.52 -14.54 -5.70
CA GLY A 463 -0.06 -15.44 -6.75
C GLY A 463 -1.10 -16.49 -7.08
N TYR A 464 -0.86 -17.72 -6.60
CA TYR A 464 -1.63 -18.92 -6.91
C TYR A 464 -1.76 -19.80 -5.67
N LEU A 465 -3.00 -20.00 -5.19
CA LEU A 465 -3.38 -20.84 -4.03
C LEU A 465 -2.83 -20.38 -2.65
N ASN A 466 -2.05 -19.29 -2.57
CA ASN A 466 -1.33 -18.91 -1.35
C ASN A 466 -1.78 -17.57 -0.77
N GLN A 467 -1.35 -17.35 0.46
CA GLN A 467 -1.38 -16.05 1.12
C GLN A 467 -0.03 -15.81 1.79
N ASN A 468 0.63 -14.70 1.40
CA ASN A 468 1.83 -14.23 2.08
C ASN A 468 1.50 -13.72 3.49
N GLU A 469 2.51 -13.47 4.32
CA GLU A 469 2.30 -12.85 5.63
C GLU A 469 1.61 -11.47 5.54
N TYR A 470 1.07 -10.99 6.66
CA TYR A 470 0.40 -9.68 6.74
C TYR A 470 1.38 -8.50 6.71
N ALA A 471 2.64 -8.71 7.08
CA ALA A 471 3.65 -7.66 7.12
C ALA A 471 4.24 -7.44 5.73
N LEU A 472 4.30 -6.19 5.29
CA LEU A 472 5.01 -5.83 4.06
C LEU A 472 6.46 -5.49 4.39
N THR A 473 7.39 -6.26 3.83
CA THR A 473 8.83 -6.14 4.07
C THR A 473 9.49 -5.32 2.97
N PHE A 474 10.20 -4.26 3.35
CA PHE A 474 10.94 -3.39 2.46
C PHE A 474 12.43 -3.46 2.80
N ALA A 475 13.28 -3.94 1.89
CA ALA A 475 14.71 -3.70 2.01
C ALA A 475 15.03 -2.23 1.72
N LEU A 476 16.05 -1.70 2.40
CA LEU A 476 16.48 -0.32 2.22
C LEU A 476 17.85 -0.25 1.55
N PRO A 477 18.12 0.77 0.72
CA PRO A 477 19.33 0.86 -0.07
C PRO A 477 20.60 0.68 0.77
N THR A 478 21.47 -0.24 0.36
CA THR A 478 22.80 -0.40 0.97
C THR A 478 23.77 0.62 0.35
N PHE A 479 24.36 1.49 1.18
CA PHE A 479 25.34 2.47 0.69
C PHE A 479 26.74 1.84 0.62
N PRO A 480 27.63 2.32 -0.27
CA PRO A 480 28.99 1.83 -0.37
C PRO A 480 29.68 1.80 1.00
N GLU A 481 30.40 0.71 1.27
CA GLU A 481 31.12 0.49 2.52
C GLU A 481 31.90 1.73 2.98
N GLY A 482 31.65 2.18 4.22
CA GLY A 482 32.35 3.32 4.83
C GLY A 482 31.55 4.63 4.85
N SER A 483 30.42 4.71 4.15
CA SER A 483 29.40 5.74 4.40
C SER A 483 28.62 5.37 5.66
N ARG A 484 28.40 6.34 6.58
CA ARG A 484 27.77 6.02 7.87
C ARG A 484 26.34 5.52 7.67
N LYS A 485 26.10 4.24 7.97
CA LYS A 485 24.79 3.57 8.11
C LYS A 485 23.76 4.30 9.02
N ALA A 486 24.19 5.27 9.81
CA ALA A 486 23.53 5.61 11.08
C ALA A 486 22.48 6.73 11.05
N ASN A 487 21.91 7.12 9.90
CA ASN A 487 20.91 8.19 9.92
C ASN A 487 20.08 8.34 8.63
N MET A 488 19.60 7.25 8.04
CA MET A 488 18.72 7.36 6.88
C MET A 488 17.30 7.59 7.34
N PRO A 489 16.76 8.82 7.21
CA PRO A 489 15.36 9.04 7.43
C PRO A 489 14.59 8.43 6.26
N PHE A 490 13.47 7.79 6.54
CA PHE A 490 12.49 7.42 5.53
C PHE A 490 11.14 8.04 5.88
N GLN A 491 10.30 8.13 4.88
CA GLN A 491 8.89 8.47 4.99
C GLN A 491 8.07 7.23 4.70
N ALA A 492 6.96 7.07 5.40
CA ALA A 492 5.99 6.02 5.14
C ALA A 492 4.60 6.63 4.98
N SER A 493 3.79 6.02 4.12
CA SER A 493 2.37 6.32 4.04
C SER A 493 1.60 5.04 3.72
N VAL A 494 0.35 5.01 4.15
CA VAL A 494 -0.58 3.92 3.85
C VAL A 494 -1.83 4.50 3.21
N ASP A 495 -2.17 3.95 2.06
CA ASP A 495 -3.43 4.20 1.36
C ASP A 495 -4.34 3.03 1.70
N PHE A 496 -5.41 3.33 2.43
CA PHE A 496 -6.44 2.36 2.75
C PHE A 496 -7.54 2.44 1.71
N GLY A 497 -8.30 1.34 1.54
CA GLY A 497 -9.52 1.36 0.75
C GLY A 497 -10.43 2.51 1.19
N SER A 498 -10.93 3.29 0.23
CA SER A 498 -11.86 4.39 0.46
C SER A 498 -13.07 3.90 1.23
N LEU A 499 -13.62 4.80 2.05
CA LEU A 499 -14.97 4.62 2.57
C LEU A 499 -15.89 5.43 1.65
N PRO A 500 -16.95 4.87 1.04
CA PRO A 500 -17.74 5.55 -0.01
C PRO A 500 -18.25 6.95 0.37
N GLN A 501 -18.42 7.22 1.67
CA GLN A 501 -18.89 8.50 2.20
C GLN A 501 -17.78 9.44 2.69
N GLN A 502 -16.56 8.93 2.88
CA GLN A 502 -15.41 9.68 3.40
C GLN A 502 -14.31 9.87 2.32
N GLY A 503 -14.41 9.13 1.22
CA GLY A 503 -13.48 9.14 0.10
C GLY A 503 -12.16 8.45 0.43
N TYR A 504 -11.16 8.77 -0.39
CA TYR A 504 -9.81 8.27 -0.30
C TYR A 504 -9.21 8.49 1.09
N ALA A 505 -8.77 7.40 1.74
CA ALA A 505 -8.22 7.41 3.08
C ALA A 505 -6.70 7.19 3.04
N ARG A 506 -5.93 8.22 3.40
CA ARG A 506 -4.48 8.12 3.56
C ARG A 506 -4.04 8.44 4.97
N VAL A 507 -3.10 7.64 5.47
CA VAL A 507 -2.32 7.91 6.68
C VAL A 507 -0.87 8.16 6.29
N ASP A 508 -0.42 9.40 6.43
CA ASP A 508 0.93 9.85 6.08
C ASP A 508 1.52 10.74 7.19
N ALA A 509 2.63 11.41 6.88
CA ALA A 509 3.30 12.38 7.75
C ALA A 509 2.41 13.56 8.21
N PHE A 510 1.29 13.81 7.55
CA PHE A 510 0.34 14.86 7.93
C PHE A 510 -0.72 14.33 8.88
N VAL A 511 -1.18 13.10 8.70
CA VAL A 511 -2.04 12.44 9.68
C VAL A 511 -1.25 12.12 10.94
N ASN A 512 -0.05 11.56 10.81
CA ASN A 512 0.83 11.25 11.92
C ASN A 512 2.26 11.73 11.65
N PRO A 513 2.72 12.82 12.28
CA PRO A 513 4.05 13.41 12.09
C PRO A 513 5.22 12.46 12.27
N THR A 514 4.99 11.35 12.97
CA THR A 514 5.95 10.27 13.12
C THR A 514 6.44 9.74 11.77
N LEU A 515 5.56 9.68 10.77
CA LEU A 515 5.84 9.10 9.47
C LEU A 515 6.68 10.02 8.55
N ALA A 516 7.01 11.25 8.97
CA ALA A 516 7.70 12.25 8.14
C ALA A 516 9.22 12.04 7.98
N GLY A 517 9.82 11.13 8.76
CA GLY A 517 11.27 11.03 8.82
C GLY A 517 11.79 10.12 9.91
N LEU A 518 11.24 8.90 9.98
CA LEU A 518 11.69 7.84 10.90
C LEU A 518 13.14 7.47 10.61
N ALA A 519 13.95 7.34 11.65
CA ALA A 519 15.35 6.97 11.51
C ALA A 519 15.56 5.51 11.86
N MET A 520 16.22 4.74 10.99
CA MET A 520 16.41 3.30 11.19
C MET A 520 17.13 2.93 12.50
N ASP A 521 18.12 3.73 12.92
CA ASP A 521 18.86 3.50 14.17
C ASP A 521 18.00 3.71 15.43
N ALA A 522 16.90 4.47 15.31
CA ALA A 522 15.94 4.64 16.38
C ALA A 522 15.12 3.38 16.66
N MET A 523 14.90 2.56 15.64
CA MET A 523 14.02 1.39 15.68
C MET A 523 14.64 0.25 16.48
N GLY A 524 15.97 0.22 16.54
CA GLY A 524 16.71 -0.89 17.15
C GLY A 524 16.61 -2.13 16.26
N ASN A 525 16.48 -3.29 16.88
CA ASN A 525 16.46 -4.58 16.17
C ASN A 525 15.04 -4.98 15.72
N VAL A 526 13.99 -4.37 16.29
CA VAL A 526 12.60 -4.61 15.88
C VAL A 526 12.21 -3.46 14.96
N ARG A 527 12.28 -3.70 13.66
CA ARG A 527 12.06 -2.68 12.62
C ARG A 527 10.65 -2.79 12.03
N GLU A 528 9.68 -2.83 12.94
CA GLU A 528 8.26 -2.96 12.62
C GLU A 528 7.53 -1.64 12.86
N LEU A 529 6.60 -1.30 11.96
CA LEU A 529 5.61 -0.25 12.12
C LEU A 529 4.22 -0.85 11.95
N ARG A 530 3.31 -0.56 12.87
CA ARG A 530 1.89 -0.81 12.65
C ARG A 530 1.19 0.52 12.46
N ILE A 531 0.59 0.71 11.30
CA ILE A 531 -0.11 1.93 10.93
C ILE A 531 -1.59 1.57 10.85
N PHE A 532 -2.39 2.24 11.67
CA PHE A 532 -3.81 1.97 11.76
C PHE A 532 -4.61 2.95 10.91
N ARG A 533 -5.76 2.53 10.38
CA ARG A 533 -6.70 3.37 9.64
C ARG A 533 -7.10 4.64 10.40
N SER A 534 -7.22 4.61 11.74
CA SER A 534 -7.49 5.83 12.51
C SER A 534 -6.38 6.88 12.42
N GLY A 535 -5.22 6.54 11.87
CA GLY A 535 -4.03 7.37 11.84
C GLY A 535 -3.07 7.12 13.00
N LYS A 536 -3.42 6.22 13.95
CA LYS A 536 -2.48 5.80 14.99
C LYS A 536 -1.30 5.07 14.37
N VAL A 537 -0.15 5.20 15.01
CA VAL A 537 1.07 4.46 14.65
C VAL A 537 1.59 3.78 15.90
N LEU A 538 1.58 2.46 15.93
CA LEU A 538 2.30 1.71 16.94
C LEU A 538 3.72 1.44 16.44
N TYR A 539 4.66 1.88 17.25
CA TYR A 539 6.07 1.72 16.98
C TYR A 539 6.75 1.17 18.22
N ARG A 540 7.37 -0.01 18.09
CA ARG A 540 7.87 -0.82 19.21
C ARG A 540 6.71 -1.10 20.18
N ASN A 541 6.68 -0.45 21.34
CA ASN A 541 5.60 -0.56 22.32
C ASN A 541 4.92 0.79 22.63
N THR A 542 5.14 1.78 21.76
CA THR A 542 4.61 3.13 21.93
C THR A 542 3.54 3.38 20.88
N LEU A 543 2.29 3.48 21.33
CA LEU A 543 1.18 3.90 20.48
C LEU A 543 1.19 5.43 20.35
N LEU A 544 1.32 5.92 19.12
CA LEU A 544 1.41 7.34 18.78
C LEU A 544 0.09 7.76 18.12
N GLN A 545 -0.58 8.72 18.74
CA GLN A 545 -1.89 9.21 18.27
C GLN A 545 -1.75 10.08 17.00
N PRO A 546 -2.77 10.12 16.14
CA PRO A 546 -2.79 10.99 14.97
C PRO A 546 -3.04 12.46 15.33
N GLN A 547 -2.81 13.34 14.35
CA GLN A 547 -3.29 14.73 14.34
C GLN A 547 -4.76 14.83 13.96
N VAL A 548 -5.24 13.94 13.08
CA VAL A 548 -6.65 13.77 12.71
C VAL A 548 -7.02 12.31 12.83
N GLU A 549 -8.06 12.04 13.61
CA GLU A 549 -8.65 10.71 13.72
C GLU A 549 -9.32 10.31 12.41
N GLY A 550 -9.11 9.06 11.99
CA GLY A 550 -9.73 8.47 10.80
C GLY A 550 -8.92 8.64 9.50
N GLY A 551 -7.69 9.17 9.58
CA GLY A 551 -6.88 9.48 8.40
C GLY A 551 -7.24 10.83 7.77
N SER A 552 -6.61 11.16 6.65
CA SER A 552 -6.94 12.37 5.88
C SER A 552 -7.92 12.00 4.77
N PRO A 553 -9.20 12.41 4.86
CA PRO A 553 -10.12 12.28 3.73
C PRO A 553 -9.62 13.20 2.62
N LEU A 554 -9.16 12.63 1.51
CA LEU A 554 -8.69 13.41 0.37
C LEU A 554 -9.82 13.61 -0.63
N VAL A 555 -10.05 14.87 -0.99
CA VAL A 555 -10.99 15.25 -2.05
C VAL A 555 -10.21 15.60 -3.31
N THR A 556 -10.54 14.95 -4.43
CA THR A 556 -9.97 15.31 -5.73
C THR A 556 -10.74 16.48 -6.34
N SER A 557 -10.03 17.49 -6.86
CA SER A 557 -10.65 18.77 -7.26
C SER A 557 -11.75 18.67 -8.32
N GLY A 558 -11.73 17.66 -9.17
CA GLY A 558 -12.69 17.46 -10.26
C GLY A 558 -13.24 16.04 -10.33
N ASP A 559 -13.44 15.41 -9.15
CA ASP A 559 -13.88 14.01 -8.99
C ASP A 559 -12.92 12.96 -9.58
N GLY A 560 -11.75 13.37 -10.07
CA GLY A 560 -10.73 12.49 -10.64
C GLY A 560 -10.11 13.04 -11.91
N LEU A 561 -9.28 12.20 -12.55
CA LEU A 561 -8.85 12.36 -13.94
C LEU A 561 -9.61 11.36 -14.82
N ILE A 562 -9.57 11.49 -16.15
CA ILE A 562 -10.22 10.51 -17.03
C ILE A 562 -9.68 9.11 -16.75
N ARG A 563 -10.62 8.17 -16.56
CA ARG A 563 -10.38 6.75 -16.40
C ARG A 563 -10.93 5.96 -17.58
N PRO A 564 -10.47 4.71 -17.79
CA PRO A 564 -11.20 3.78 -18.63
C PRO A 564 -12.65 3.64 -18.14
N THR A 565 -13.55 3.42 -19.08
CA THR A 565 -14.90 2.90 -18.84
C THR A 565 -14.93 1.45 -19.32
N GLN A 566 -15.98 0.69 -18.99
CA GLN A 566 -16.13 -0.70 -19.46
C GLN A 566 -15.83 -0.88 -20.96
N ASP A 567 -16.27 0.07 -21.78
CA ASP A 567 -16.26 -0.01 -23.25
C ASP A 567 -15.28 0.95 -23.92
N GLN A 568 -14.52 1.76 -23.18
CA GLN A 568 -13.58 2.70 -23.79
C GLN A 568 -12.39 2.91 -22.87
N GLY A 569 -11.20 2.64 -23.37
CA GLY A 569 -9.97 3.05 -22.71
C GLY A 569 -9.85 4.58 -22.76
N PRO A 570 -9.01 5.16 -21.89
CA PRO A 570 -8.81 6.59 -21.89
C PRO A 570 -8.13 7.03 -23.22
N PRO A 571 -8.45 8.21 -23.75
CA PRO A 571 -7.85 8.69 -25.00
C PRO A 571 -6.34 8.89 -24.83
N VAL A 572 -5.55 8.68 -25.88
CA VAL A 572 -4.11 8.96 -25.83
C VAL A 572 -3.88 10.45 -25.51
N PRO A 573 -2.97 10.81 -24.59
CA PRO A 573 -2.63 12.19 -24.32
C PRO A 573 -2.27 12.95 -25.61
N THR A 574 -2.80 14.16 -25.77
CA THR A 574 -2.56 14.99 -26.95
C THR A 574 -1.18 15.64 -26.83
N PRO A 575 -0.26 15.46 -27.79
CA PRO A 575 1.02 16.15 -27.79
C PRO A 575 0.83 17.66 -27.89
N SER A 576 1.64 18.40 -27.14
CA SER A 576 1.73 19.84 -27.26
C SER A 576 2.27 20.22 -28.63
N ALA A 577 1.52 21.08 -29.35
CA ALA A 577 1.90 21.56 -30.67
C ALA A 577 2.77 22.84 -30.61
N ILE A 578 2.97 23.40 -29.42
CA ILE A 578 3.53 24.73 -29.23
C ILE A 578 4.48 24.71 -28.03
N ALA A 579 5.71 25.21 -28.20
CA ALA A 579 6.64 25.35 -27.08
C ALA A 579 6.06 26.27 -25.99
N ASP A 580 6.37 25.94 -24.73
CA ASP A 580 5.89 26.65 -23.54
C ASP A 580 4.35 26.69 -23.42
N GLU A 581 3.68 25.58 -23.79
CA GLU A 581 2.25 25.37 -23.53
C GLU A 581 2.02 25.03 -22.06
N PHE A 582 1.11 25.76 -21.43
CA PHE A 582 0.69 25.57 -20.04
C PHE A 582 -0.76 25.12 -19.98
N VAL A 583 -1.01 24.17 -19.10
CA VAL A 583 -2.34 23.75 -18.66
C VAL A 583 -2.52 24.03 -17.17
N GLY A 584 -3.76 24.03 -16.69
CA GLY A 584 -4.02 24.30 -15.29
C GLY A 584 -5.47 24.16 -14.86
N ILE A 585 -5.72 24.53 -13.61
CA ILE A 585 -7.04 24.68 -13.01
C ILE A 585 -7.16 26.00 -12.25
N GLU A 586 -8.38 26.50 -12.12
CA GLU A 586 -8.72 27.58 -11.19
C GLU A 586 -9.55 27.03 -10.03
N LEU A 587 -9.06 27.26 -8.81
CA LEU A 587 -9.74 26.93 -7.56
C LEU A 587 -10.13 28.22 -6.83
N GLU A 588 -11.33 28.27 -6.28
CA GLU A 588 -11.79 29.34 -5.40
C GLU A 588 -12.05 28.78 -4.00
N THR A 589 -11.22 29.17 -3.03
CA THR A 589 -11.33 28.73 -1.64
C THR A 589 -12.41 29.52 -0.91
N LYS A 590 -13.14 28.86 -0.01
CA LYS A 590 -14.24 29.49 0.73
C LYS A 590 -13.83 29.89 2.14
N ILE A 591 -14.23 29.12 3.15
CA ILE A 591 -14.23 29.55 4.55
C ILE A 591 -12.93 29.14 5.26
N ASP A 592 -12.44 27.94 4.96
CA ASP A 592 -11.29 27.34 5.64
C ASP A 592 -10.08 27.26 4.70
N PRO A 593 -8.84 27.32 5.25
CA PRO A 593 -7.66 26.97 4.50
C PRO A 593 -7.74 25.55 3.94
N LEU A 594 -7.18 25.35 2.75
CA LEU A 594 -7.11 24.03 2.10
C LEU A 594 -5.67 23.61 1.96
N HIS A 595 -5.40 22.34 2.26
CA HIS A 595 -4.09 21.76 2.07
C HIS A 595 -4.05 20.99 0.76
N LEU A 596 -3.24 21.45 -0.16
CA LEU A 596 -2.90 20.74 -1.38
C LEU A 596 -1.90 19.63 -1.04
N ARG A 597 -2.33 18.38 -1.25
CA ARG A 597 -1.62 17.15 -0.85
C ARG A 597 -0.93 16.48 -2.02
N GLU A 598 -1.61 16.43 -3.16
CA GLU A 598 -1.03 15.88 -4.37
C GLU A 598 -1.49 16.62 -5.60
N LEU A 599 -0.62 16.63 -6.60
CA LEU A 599 -0.90 17.09 -7.95
C LEU A 599 -0.92 15.89 -8.88
N LEU A 600 -2.00 15.75 -9.63
CA LEU A 600 -2.20 14.66 -10.57
C LEU A 600 -2.19 15.23 -11.98
N PHE A 601 -1.28 14.72 -12.81
CA PHE A 601 -1.21 15.05 -14.23
C PHE A 601 -1.76 13.95 -15.08
N ASP A 602 -2.54 14.32 -16.08
CA ASP A 602 -2.96 13.42 -17.16
C ASP A 602 -2.28 13.87 -18.46
N GLY A 603 -1.28 13.10 -18.87
CA GLY A 603 -0.25 13.44 -19.86
C GLY A 603 1.11 13.71 -19.22
N SER A 604 2.04 14.21 -20.04
CA SER A 604 3.42 14.44 -19.62
C SER A 604 3.81 15.93 -19.62
N PRO A 605 4.38 16.47 -18.53
CA PRO A 605 5.04 17.76 -18.48
C PRO A 605 6.24 17.88 -19.43
N GLY A 606 6.82 16.75 -19.88
CA GLY A 606 7.96 16.68 -20.79
C GLY A 606 9.32 16.50 -20.11
N GLU A 607 10.32 16.08 -20.90
CA GLU A 607 11.71 15.95 -20.42
C GLU A 607 12.25 17.28 -19.89
N GLY A 608 12.97 17.23 -18.77
CA GLY A 608 13.57 18.42 -18.16
C GLY A 608 12.56 19.35 -17.48
N PHE A 609 11.38 18.86 -17.11
CA PHE A 609 10.46 19.61 -16.26
C PHE A 609 11.11 19.90 -14.90
N LEU A 610 11.38 21.17 -14.65
CA LEU A 610 11.95 21.66 -13.41
C LEU A 610 10.97 22.64 -12.76
N PRO A 611 10.17 22.20 -11.77
CA PRO A 611 9.17 23.03 -11.09
C PRO A 611 9.72 24.40 -10.67
N GLU A 612 10.92 24.42 -10.10
CA GLU A 612 11.64 25.62 -9.66
C GLU A 612 11.93 26.61 -10.81
N GLU A 613 12.10 26.14 -12.04
CA GLU A 613 12.38 26.97 -13.23
C GLU A 613 11.12 27.55 -13.90
N GLY A 614 9.94 27.41 -13.30
CA GLY A 614 8.70 27.99 -13.83
C GLY A 614 7.78 26.99 -14.52
N HIS A 615 8.16 25.72 -14.53
CA HIS A 615 7.37 24.66 -15.16
C HIS A 615 6.12 24.27 -14.36
N PHE A 616 6.07 24.56 -13.06
CA PHE A 616 4.84 24.55 -12.27
C PHE A 616 4.78 25.78 -11.36
N ARG A 617 3.61 26.41 -11.26
CA ARG A 617 3.37 27.58 -10.43
C ARG A 617 1.96 27.57 -9.86
N ILE A 618 1.85 28.05 -8.63
CA ILE A 618 0.59 28.36 -7.98
C ILE A 618 0.52 29.88 -7.83
N TRP A 619 -0.52 30.50 -8.37
CA TRP A 619 -0.74 31.94 -8.31
C TRP A 619 -2.03 32.26 -7.57
N ASP A 620 -1.97 33.10 -6.53
CA ASP A 620 -3.14 33.81 -6.02
C ASP A 620 -3.47 34.92 -7.03
N VAL A 621 -4.60 34.77 -7.70
CA VAL A 621 -5.11 35.69 -8.73
C VAL A 621 -6.37 36.41 -8.25
N THR A 622 -6.59 36.48 -6.93
CA THR A 622 -7.72 37.22 -6.34
C THR A 622 -7.72 38.69 -6.79
N ASP A 623 -6.54 39.31 -6.89
CA ASP A 623 -6.33 40.52 -7.68
C ASP A 623 -5.60 40.16 -8.99
N PRO A 624 -6.32 40.04 -10.14
CA PRO A 624 -5.71 39.64 -11.40
C PRO A 624 -4.74 40.69 -11.97
N LEU A 625 -4.74 41.92 -11.44
CA LEU A 625 -3.76 42.95 -11.82
C LEU A 625 -2.44 42.81 -11.04
N GLN A 626 -2.46 42.12 -9.90
CA GLN A 626 -1.31 41.91 -9.02
C GLN A 626 -1.23 40.46 -8.51
N PRO A 627 -1.10 39.47 -9.41
CA PRO A 627 -1.03 38.06 -9.03
C PRO A 627 0.17 37.80 -8.11
N GLN A 628 -0.05 37.06 -7.02
CA GLN A 628 0.97 36.73 -6.03
C GLN A 628 1.38 35.27 -6.15
N ALA A 629 2.68 34.99 -6.22
CA ALA A 629 3.17 33.62 -6.26
C ALA A 629 2.98 32.96 -4.90
N VAL A 630 2.38 31.77 -4.87
CA VAL A 630 2.32 30.93 -3.68
C VAL A 630 3.58 30.05 -3.67
N SER A 631 4.30 30.07 -2.55
CA SER A 631 5.50 29.25 -2.38
C SER A 631 5.12 27.82 -2.01
N PHE A 632 5.89 26.86 -2.51
CA PHE A 632 5.77 25.45 -2.20
C PHE A 632 7.18 24.84 -2.16
N SER A 633 7.32 23.67 -1.54
CA SER A 633 8.59 22.92 -1.57
C SER A 633 8.93 22.44 -2.99
N SER A 634 10.13 21.92 -3.21
CA SER A 634 10.43 21.26 -4.49
C SER A 634 9.46 20.10 -4.72
N LEU A 635 8.90 20.04 -5.92
CA LEU A 635 8.20 18.87 -6.44
C LEU A 635 9.28 17.88 -6.87
N GLU A 636 9.38 16.73 -6.20
CA GLU A 636 10.27 15.66 -6.65
C GLU A 636 9.68 15.06 -7.92
N LEU A 637 10.24 15.43 -9.08
CA LEU A 637 9.79 14.89 -10.35
C LEU A 637 10.44 13.53 -10.58
N VAL A 638 9.62 12.49 -10.48
CA VAL A 638 9.92 11.19 -11.07
C VAL A 638 8.77 10.87 -11.98
N MET A 639 9.09 10.81 -13.25
CA MET A 639 8.15 10.39 -14.26
C MET A 639 8.69 9.18 -14.93
N ASP A 640 7.83 8.19 -14.95
CA ASP A 640 7.96 7.16 -15.93
C ASP A 640 7.65 7.74 -17.32
N PRO A 641 8.57 7.64 -18.28
CA PRO A 641 8.25 8.03 -19.65
C PRO A 641 7.17 7.14 -20.29
N ARG A 642 6.85 5.97 -19.69
CA ARG A 642 5.81 5.05 -20.15
C ARG A 642 4.46 5.33 -19.49
N ASN A 643 4.44 6.09 -18.40
CA ASN A 643 3.20 6.52 -17.76
C ASN A 643 2.53 7.66 -18.51
N HIS A 644 1.20 7.53 -18.63
CA HIS A 644 0.31 8.57 -19.10
C HIS A 644 -0.25 9.41 -17.96
N ARG A 645 -0.21 8.93 -16.71
CA ARG A 645 -0.57 9.71 -15.54
C ARG A 645 0.57 9.74 -14.54
N SER A 646 0.72 10.84 -13.83
CA SER A 646 1.69 10.90 -12.75
C SER A 646 1.16 11.70 -11.58
N THR A 647 1.61 11.31 -10.40
CA THR A 647 1.22 11.92 -9.13
C THR A 647 2.43 12.53 -8.46
N PHE A 648 2.29 13.75 -7.98
CA PHE A 648 3.34 14.45 -7.26
C PHE A 648 2.88 14.86 -5.87
N PRO A 649 3.56 14.41 -4.81
CA PRO A 649 3.24 14.86 -3.46
C PRO A 649 3.59 16.35 -3.28
N LEU A 650 2.74 17.04 -2.52
CA LEU A 650 2.82 18.46 -2.22
C LEU A 650 2.37 18.71 -0.78
N ASP A 651 2.78 19.84 -0.22
CA ASP A 651 2.24 20.34 1.05
C ASP A 651 2.13 21.86 0.98
N VAL A 652 0.98 22.35 0.49
CA VAL A 652 0.74 23.79 0.28
C VAL A 652 -0.57 24.19 0.92
N VAL A 653 -0.54 25.26 1.73
CA VAL A 653 -1.74 25.82 2.34
C VAL A 653 -2.29 26.95 1.49
N LEU A 654 -3.47 26.74 0.91
CA LEU A 654 -4.25 27.75 0.21
C LEU A 654 -5.13 28.49 1.22
N GLN A 655 -4.99 29.82 1.27
CA GLN A 655 -5.72 30.66 2.22
C GLN A 655 -7.20 30.78 1.82
N PRO A 656 -8.13 30.94 2.79
CA PRO A 656 -9.56 31.05 2.51
C PRO A 656 -9.94 32.36 1.81
N GLY A 657 -11.04 32.33 1.05
CA GLY A 657 -11.60 33.48 0.33
C GLY A 657 -10.71 33.97 -0.81
N ARG A 658 -9.92 33.08 -1.41
CA ARG A 658 -8.94 33.40 -2.45
C ARG A 658 -9.21 32.61 -3.72
N LYS A 659 -8.76 33.17 -4.83
CA LYS A 659 -8.78 32.52 -6.14
C LYS A 659 -7.36 32.13 -6.53
N TYR A 660 -7.13 30.84 -6.72
CA TYR A 660 -5.84 30.29 -7.11
C TYR A 660 -5.89 29.72 -8.52
N ARG A 661 -4.81 29.93 -9.28
CA ARG A 661 -4.56 29.22 -10.53
C ARG A 661 -3.30 28.39 -10.39
N LEU A 662 -3.46 27.08 -10.53
CA LEU A 662 -2.38 26.11 -10.54
C LEU A 662 -2.08 25.80 -12.00
N ILE A 663 -0.86 26.06 -12.45
CA ILE A 663 -0.46 25.93 -13.84
C ILE A 663 0.81 25.10 -13.97
N ALA A 664 0.89 24.32 -15.02
CA ALA A 664 2.10 23.61 -15.39
C ALA A 664 2.31 23.53 -16.89
N SER A 665 3.58 23.57 -17.29
CA SER A 665 3.98 23.35 -18.67
C SER A 665 3.82 21.87 -19.03
N VAL A 666 3.37 21.59 -20.25
CA VAL A 666 3.17 20.23 -20.72
C VAL A 666 3.74 19.97 -22.09
N SER A 667 4.26 18.76 -22.29
CA SER A 667 4.60 18.18 -23.59
C SER A 667 3.47 17.35 -24.17
N SER A 668 2.55 16.86 -23.33
CA SER A 668 1.27 16.27 -23.70
C SER A 668 0.26 16.41 -22.56
N PHE A 669 -1.04 16.38 -22.89
CA PHE A 669 -2.11 16.50 -21.89
C PHE A 669 -3.37 15.76 -22.33
N ARG A 670 -4.22 15.39 -21.37
CA ARG A 670 -5.56 14.86 -21.61
C ARG A 670 -6.60 15.73 -20.88
N PRO A 671 -7.54 16.36 -21.61
CA PRO A 671 -8.58 17.16 -20.97
C PRO A 671 -9.62 16.25 -20.30
N THR A 672 -9.82 16.41 -19.00
CA THR A 672 -10.86 15.74 -18.22
C THR A 672 -12.13 16.58 -18.19
N PRO A 673 -13.27 16.08 -18.70
CA PRO A 673 -14.54 16.80 -18.66
C PRO A 673 -15.01 17.08 -17.24
N ILE A 674 -15.57 18.26 -17.03
CA ILE A 674 -16.25 18.65 -15.79
C ILE A 674 -17.59 19.31 -16.10
N ASN A 675 -18.54 19.20 -15.17
CA ASN A 675 -19.91 19.69 -15.36
C ASN A 675 -20.09 21.15 -14.88
N GLY A 676 -19.34 22.08 -15.48
CA GLY A 676 -19.32 23.47 -15.02
C GLY A 676 -18.46 23.64 -13.76
N PRO A 677 -18.52 24.83 -13.11
CA PRO A 677 -17.89 24.99 -11.82
C PRO A 677 -18.42 23.96 -10.82
N VAL A 678 -17.53 23.17 -10.21
CA VAL A 678 -17.87 22.09 -9.28
C VAL A 678 -17.69 22.61 -7.86
N ASP A 679 -18.78 22.68 -7.11
CA ASP A 679 -18.76 23.08 -5.70
C ASP A 679 -18.50 21.86 -4.82
N GLN A 680 -17.32 21.82 -4.21
CA GLN A 680 -16.84 20.75 -3.31
C GLN A 680 -17.03 21.13 -1.83
N GLY A 681 -17.96 22.04 -1.52
CA GLY A 681 -18.24 22.51 -0.17
C GLY A 681 -17.25 23.57 0.29
N HIS A 682 -15.97 23.24 0.43
CA HIS A 682 -14.91 24.13 0.95
C HIS A 682 -14.19 24.93 -0.14
N PHE A 683 -14.29 24.49 -1.39
CA PHE A 683 -13.82 25.20 -2.56
C PHE A 683 -14.75 25.00 -3.74
N VAL A 684 -14.54 25.82 -4.77
CA VAL A 684 -15.14 25.63 -6.08
C VAL A 684 -14.01 25.42 -7.09
N LEU A 685 -14.05 24.31 -7.83
CA LEU A 685 -13.27 24.15 -9.05
C LEU A 685 -13.99 24.92 -10.16
N ASN A 686 -13.43 26.04 -10.61
CA ASN A 686 -14.09 26.90 -11.59
C ASN A 686 -13.90 26.41 -13.04
N GLY A 687 -12.81 25.69 -13.31
CA GLY A 687 -12.49 25.21 -14.65
C GLY A 687 -11.01 25.01 -14.90
N GLY A 688 -10.68 24.55 -16.10
CA GLY A 688 -9.33 24.38 -16.59
C GLY A 688 -8.78 25.59 -17.31
N LEU A 689 -7.46 25.60 -17.50
CA LEU A 689 -6.72 26.62 -18.22
C LEU A 689 -5.87 25.94 -19.29
N ARG A 690 -5.75 26.58 -20.46
CA ARG A 690 -4.82 26.19 -21.52
C ARG A 690 -4.35 27.43 -22.26
N PHE A 691 -3.05 27.69 -22.26
CA PHE A 691 -2.47 28.90 -22.86
C PHE A 691 -0.98 28.72 -23.15
N GLN A 692 -0.40 29.65 -23.90
CA GLN A 692 1.05 29.70 -24.14
C GLN A 692 1.66 30.80 -23.29
N ASP A 693 2.80 30.52 -22.64
CA ASP A 693 3.58 31.55 -21.94
C ASP A 693 5.09 31.41 -22.17
N PRO A 694 5.66 32.17 -23.12
CA PRO A 694 7.10 32.19 -23.38
C PRO A 694 7.94 32.66 -22.18
N ALA A 695 7.33 33.31 -21.18
CA ALA A 695 8.00 33.73 -19.95
C ALA A 695 8.00 32.63 -18.86
N ARG A 696 7.53 31.41 -19.19
CA ARG A 696 7.51 30.21 -18.33
C ARG A 696 6.75 30.43 -17.02
N GLY A 697 5.42 30.54 -17.13
CA GLY A 697 4.53 30.50 -15.96
C GLY A 697 4.41 31.83 -15.20
N SER A 698 4.45 32.96 -15.91
CA SER A 698 4.25 34.30 -15.36
C SER A 698 2.85 34.49 -14.79
N GLY A 699 2.75 35.14 -13.62
CA GLY A 699 1.46 35.37 -12.96
C GLY A 699 0.48 36.19 -13.79
N PHE A 700 0.99 37.11 -14.62
CA PHE A 700 0.15 37.93 -15.49
C PHE A 700 -0.49 37.10 -16.61
N ALA A 701 0.27 36.23 -17.28
CA ALA A 701 -0.29 35.30 -18.27
C ALA A 701 -1.28 34.34 -17.61
N ALA A 702 -0.92 33.80 -16.44
CA ALA A 702 -1.79 32.94 -15.65
C ALA A 702 -3.12 33.61 -15.31
N ALA A 703 -3.13 34.87 -14.88
CA ALA A 703 -4.33 35.62 -14.51
C ALA A 703 -5.20 36.02 -15.73
N GLN A 704 -4.60 36.20 -16.92
CA GLN A 704 -5.31 36.55 -18.15
C GLN A 704 -5.76 35.35 -18.99
N ALA A 705 -5.25 34.15 -18.68
CA ALA A 705 -5.65 32.93 -19.37
C ALA A 705 -7.18 32.75 -19.35
N THR A 706 -7.74 32.36 -20.50
CA THR A 706 -9.18 32.09 -20.61
C THR A 706 -9.50 30.80 -19.86
N LEU A 707 -10.54 30.86 -19.03
CA LEU A 707 -11.02 29.72 -18.26
C LEU A 707 -11.95 28.87 -19.12
N ASP A 708 -11.71 27.55 -19.13
CA ASP A 708 -12.61 26.55 -19.69
C ASP A 708 -13.41 25.90 -18.56
N THR A 709 -14.70 26.22 -18.46
CA THR A 709 -15.56 25.69 -17.40
C THR A 709 -16.06 24.27 -17.69
N THR A 710 -15.64 23.66 -18.80
CA THR A 710 -16.13 22.34 -19.23
C THR A 710 -15.06 21.25 -19.16
N GLN A 711 -13.80 21.64 -18.95
CA GLN A 711 -12.67 20.72 -18.92
C GLN A 711 -11.62 21.20 -17.93
N VAL A 712 -10.95 20.25 -17.27
CA VAL A 712 -9.68 20.44 -16.56
C VAL A 712 -8.58 19.63 -17.24
N TYR A 713 -7.34 19.93 -16.90
CA TYR A 713 -6.16 19.33 -17.56
C TYR A 713 -5.15 18.77 -16.56
N LEU A 714 -5.37 19.05 -15.27
CA LEU A 714 -4.70 18.47 -14.13
C LEU A 714 -5.73 18.43 -13.00
N ALA A 715 -5.50 17.57 -12.02
CA ALA A 715 -6.31 17.49 -10.81
C ALA A 715 -5.41 17.63 -9.58
N VAL A 716 -6.02 17.90 -8.44
CA VAL A 716 -5.32 17.91 -7.17
C VAL A 716 -6.09 17.16 -6.11
N ARG A 717 -5.38 16.49 -5.21
CA ARG A 717 -5.95 15.99 -3.95
C ARG A 717 -5.75 17.03 -2.86
N LEU A 718 -6.83 17.36 -2.18
CA LEU A 718 -6.90 18.38 -1.14
C LEU A 718 -7.41 17.76 0.16
N SER A 719 -6.97 18.30 1.29
CA SER A 719 -7.53 17.99 2.61
C SER A 719 -7.93 19.29 3.32
N GLU A 720 -8.87 19.17 4.26
CA GLU A 720 -9.22 20.27 5.17
C GLU A 720 -8.05 20.63 6.12
N GLN A 721 -8.20 21.75 6.82
CA GLN A 721 -7.20 22.26 7.76
C GLN A 721 -7.05 21.32 8.97
N ILE A 722 -5.83 20.81 9.17
CA ILE A 722 -5.44 20.12 10.41
C ILE A 722 -4.83 21.13 11.38
N PRO A 723 -5.01 20.98 12.70
CA PRO A 723 -4.36 21.83 13.68
C PRO A 723 -2.82 21.85 13.52
N ASP A 724 -2.22 23.03 13.53
CA ASP A 724 -0.76 23.21 13.48
C ASP A 724 -0.03 22.46 14.61
N TRP A 725 -0.70 22.26 15.76
CA TRP A 725 -0.15 21.61 16.96
C TRP A 725 -1.11 20.54 17.48
N VAL A 726 -0.61 19.31 17.70
CA VAL A 726 -1.41 18.23 18.29
C VAL A 726 -0.61 17.44 19.33
N PRO A 727 -1.10 17.32 20.58
CA PRO A 727 -0.43 16.54 21.61
C PRO A 727 -0.29 15.06 21.20
N LEU A 728 0.94 14.56 21.06
CA LEU A 728 1.19 13.12 20.97
C LEU A 728 1.17 12.54 22.40
N HIS A 729 -0.02 12.11 22.87
CA HIS A 729 -0.33 11.25 24.04
C HIS A 729 0.60 11.26 25.29
N SER A 730 0.06 11.42 26.50
CA SER A 730 0.82 11.30 27.77
C SER A 730 0.98 9.86 28.27
N GLY A 731 2.23 9.40 28.42
CA GLY A 731 2.57 8.18 29.15
C GLY A 731 2.59 8.35 30.68
N SER A 732 1.97 9.43 31.19
CA SER A 732 1.98 9.81 32.60
C SER A 732 0.79 9.23 33.35
N THR A 733 0.96 8.94 34.64
CA THR A 733 -0.18 8.69 35.53
C THR A 733 -0.91 9.99 35.93
N LEU A 734 -0.28 11.14 35.65
CA LEU A 734 -0.84 12.47 35.87
C LEU A 734 -1.62 12.92 34.64
N ASP A 735 -2.75 13.58 34.87
CA ASP A 735 -3.59 14.21 33.85
C ASP A 735 -2.95 15.52 33.36
N LEU A 736 -1.83 15.39 32.65
CA LEU A 736 -1.05 16.51 32.15
C LEU A 736 -1.62 16.99 30.81
N THR A 737 -1.85 18.30 30.72
CA THR A 737 -2.23 18.96 29.46
C THR A 737 -1.04 19.72 28.92
N VAL A 738 -0.79 19.62 27.62
CA VAL A 738 0.26 20.41 26.98
C VAL A 738 -0.27 21.02 25.69
N SER A 739 0.07 22.28 25.44
CA SER A 739 -0.30 22.98 24.21
C SER A 739 0.85 23.84 23.70
N ALA A 740 0.77 24.21 22.43
CA ALA A 740 1.69 25.12 21.79
C ALA A 740 0.93 26.13 20.94
N LYS A 741 1.47 27.35 20.88
CA LYS A 741 0.93 28.45 20.09
C LYS A 741 2.05 29.28 19.51
N GLY A 742 1.86 29.72 18.27
CA GLY A 742 2.79 30.58 17.57
C GLY A 742 3.20 30.00 16.23
N GLU A 743 3.87 30.83 15.43
CA GLU A 743 4.35 30.39 14.13
C GLU A 743 5.61 29.55 14.32
N ALA A 744 5.53 28.37 13.76
CA ALA A 744 6.51 27.33 13.84
C ALA A 744 7.61 27.64 12.79
N SER A 745 8.45 28.63 13.09
CA SER A 745 9.27 29.31 12.09
C SER A 745 10.64 29.68 12.68
N PRO A 746 11.77 29.43 11.98
CA PRO A 746 13.09 29.92 12.36
C PRO A 746 13.09 31.37 12.86
N GLY A 747 13.37 31.57 14.16
CA GLY A 747 13.40 32.88 14.82
C GLY A 747 12.05 33.43 15.31
N SER A 748 10.91 32.79 14.99
CA SER A 748 9.60 33.16 15.56
C SER A 748 9.51 32.75 17.03
N ALA A 749 8.74 33.50 17.81
CA ALA A 749 8.43 33.14 19.19
C ALA A 749 7.38 32.02 19.21
N LEU A 750 7.69 30.95 19.93
CA LEU A 750 6.81 29.83 20.21
C LEU A 750 6.47 29.84 21.70
N GLU A 751 5.19 29.81 22.02
CA GLU A 751 4.67 29.68 23.37
C GLU A 751 4.27 28.23 23.62
N LEU A 752 4.88 27.59 24.61
CA LEU A 752 4.60 26.22 25.04
C LEU A 752 4.01 26.25 26.44
N GLN A 753 2.89 25.57 26.65
CA GLN A 753 2.21 25.52 27.94
C GLN A 753 2.10 24.09 28.43
N LEU A 754 2.38 23.88 29.71
CA LEU A 754 2.12 22.67 30.48
C LEU A 754 1.13 23.01 31.59
N GLY A 755 0.16 22.13 31.82
CA GLY A 755 -0.79 22.21 32.93
C GLY A 755 -1.05 20.85 33.56
N GLY A 756 -1.62 20.86 34.76
CA GLY A 756 -1.95 19.64 35.52
C GLY A 756 -0.78 18.97 36.25
N ALA A 757 0.41 19.59 36.25
CA ALA A 757 1.58 19.08 36.95
C ALA A 757 1.51 19.40 38.47
N PRO A 758 2.29 18.71 39.33
CA PRO A 758 2.30 19.04 40.75
C PRO A 758 2.85 20.48 40.96
N PRO A 759 2.35 21.24 41.95
CA PRO A 759 2.79 22.62 42.18
C PRO A 759 4.28 22.74 42.50
N ASN A 760 4.93 23.81 42.03
CA ASN A 760 6.35 24.14 42.30
C ASN A 760 7.32 22.98 42.00
N THR A 761 6.99 22.18 40.99
CA THR A 761 7.74 20.98 40.60
C THR A 761 8.74 21.29 39.52
N GLU A 762 9.88 20.60 39.57
CA GLU A 762 10.92 20.68 38.56
C GLU A 762 10.46 20.07 37.23
N VAL A 763 10.70 20.82 36.15
CA VAL A 763 10.36 20.43 34.78
C VAL A 763 11.59 20.56 33.88
N VAL A 764 11.72 19.62 32.94
CA VAL A 764 12.70 19.69 31.84
C VAL A 764 11.94 19.72 30.52
N LEU A 765 12.22 20.70 29.67
CA LEU A 765 11.71 20.75 28.31
C LEU A 765 12.77 20.19 27.35
N ILE A 766 12.34 19.29 26.48
CA ILE A 766 13.15 18.62 25.46
C ILE A 766 12.52 18.93 24.12
N ALA A 767 13.31 19.19 23.09
CA ALA A 767 12.78 19.33 21.74
C ALA A 767 13.82 19.05 20.64
N GLY A 768 13.34 18.62 19.47
CA GLY A 768 14.18 18.28 18.33
C GLY A 768 13.36 17.90 17.09
N SER A 769 14.04 17.56 16.00
CA SER A 769 13.44 17.31 14.67
C SER A 769 13.23 15.82 14.33
N LYS A 770 13.47 14.90 15.27
CA LYS A 770 13.46 13.44 15.07
C LYS A 770 12.84 12.69 16.25
N ILE A 771 12.19 11.56 15.96
CA ILE A 771 11.71 10.60 16.95
C ILE A 771 12.79 9.50 17.16
N PHE A 772 13.01 9.11 18.41
CA PHE A 772 14.09 8.20 18.84
C PHE A 772 13.77 7.46 20.16
N CYS A 773 13.07 6.34 20.18
CA CYS A 773 12.57 5.77 21.46
C CYS A 773 13.67 5.17 22.38
N ARG A 774 14.47 5.99 23.07
CA ARG A 774 15.41 5.59 24.14
C ARG A 774 15.08 6.28 25.45
N PRO A 775 14.99 5.56 26.58
CA PRO A 775 14.72 6.15 27.88
C PRO A 775 15.70 7.28 28.23
N LEU A 776 15.16 8.42 28.66
CA LEU A 776 15.93 9.54 29.22
C LEU A 776 15.45 9.79 30.64
N LEU A 777 16.38 9.82 31.60
CA LEU A 777 16.07 9.98 33.04
C LEU A 777 15.10 8.91 33.61
N GLY A 778 15.04 7.72 33.00
CA GLY A 778 14.21 6.60 33.45
C GLY A 778 12.76 6.62 32.96
N ALA A 779 12.37 7.61 32.16
CA ALA A 779 11.07 7.67 31.48
C ALA A 779 11.24 7.44 29.98
N GLN A 780 10.23 6.91 29.29
CA GLN A 780 10.24 6.71 27.83
C GLN A 780 9.91 8.03 27.11
N PRO A 781 10.87 8.71 26.45
CA PRO A 781 10.58 9.90 25.68
C PRO A 781 10.05 9.55 24.29
N VAL A 782 9.08 10.33 23.81
CA VAL A 782 8.67 10.35 22.39
C VAL A 782 9.55 11.33 21.59
N VAL A 783 10.29 12.23 22.26
CA VAL A 783 11.12 13.28 21.62
C VAL A 783 12.62 13.20 21.98
N PRO A 784 13.50 12.60 21.14
CA PRO A 784 14.68 11.98 21.75
C PRO A 784 16.02 12.11 20.98
N PHE A 785 16.12 13.03 20.03
CA PHE A 785 17.40 13.69 19.72
C PHE A 785 17.26 15.17 20.05
N PRO A 786 17.42 15.57 21.33
CA PRO A 786 17.30 16.96 21.69
C PRO A 786 18.35 17.78 20.96
N GLU A 787 17.89 18.52 19.96
CA GLU A 787 18.64 19.67 19.49
C GLU A 787 18.66 20.76 20.58
N THR A 788 17.68 20.73 21.49
CA THR A 788 17.60 21.62 22.64
C THR A 788 17.04 20.91 23.87
N VAL A 789 17.69 21.12 25.02
CA VAL A 789 17.19 20.75 26.36
C VAL A 789 17.22 21.98 27.25
N ILE A 790 16.09 22.31 27.88
CA ILE A 790 15.96 23.40 28.84
C ILE A 790 15.63 22.80 30.21
N SER A 791 16.59 22.85 31.13
CA SER A 791 16.44 22.38 32.51
C SER A 791 16.23 23.54 33.48
N GLY A 792 15.82 23.21 34.71
CA GLY A 792 15.61 24.21 35.78
C GLY A 792 14.30 24.99 35.64
N LEU A 793 13.36 24.52 34.81
CA LEU A 793 12.01 25.06 34.76
C LEU A 793 11.24 24.59 36.01
N GLN A 794 10.29 25.41 36.46
CA GLN A 794 9.39 25.04 37.56
C GLN A 794 7.96 25.44 37.25
N THR A 795 7.02 24.56 37.58
CA THR A 795 5.59 24.88 37.58
C THR A 795 5.29 25.90 38.67
N ASP A 796 4.22 26.67 38.47
CA ASP A 796 3.74 27.61 39.46
C ASP A 796 2.97 26.91 40.59
N SER A 797 2.29 27.70 41.43
CA SER A 797 1.46 27.17 42.52
C SER A 797 0.19 26.46 42.06
N ALA A 798 -0.25 26.67 40.82
CA ALA A 798 -1.39 25.99 40.21
C ALA A 798 -0.98 24.68 39.50
N GLY A 799 0.32 24.48 39.27
CA GLY A 799 0.82 23.32 38.52
C GLY A 799 1.02 23.62 37.03
N ASP A 800 1.00 24.89 36.65
CA ASP A 800 1.12 25.33 35.27
C ASP A 800 2.53 25.88 34.97
N LEU A 801 2.97 25.79 33.72
CA LEU A 801 4.22 26.35 33.24
C LEU A 801 4.03 26.87 31.82
N THR A 802 4.44 28.12 31.57
CA THR A 802 4.53 28.70 30.22
C THR A 802 5.98 28.97 29.87
N VAL A 803 6.42 28.46 28.72
CA VAL A 803 7.75 28.69 28.16
C VAL A 803 7.60 29.43 26.83
N ILE A 804 8.21 30.61 26.73
CA ILE A 804 8.31 31.32 25.45
C ILE A 804 9.75 31.19 24.97
N ALA A 805 9.95 30.55 23.82
CA ALA A 805 11.25 30.33 23.24
C ALA A 805 11.26 30.75 21.76
N SER A 806 12.40 31.26 21.28
CA SER A 806 12.66 31.45 19.86
C SER A 806 13.52 30.30 19.37
N TRP A 807 13.03 29.53 18.40
CA TRP A 807 13.74 28.34 17.94
C TRP A 807 14.91 28.69 17.01
N PRO A 808 16.06 28.00 17.10
CA PRO A 808 17.23 28.25 16.29
C PRO A 808 16.97 28.37 14.78
N GLY A 809 17.69 29.29 14.13
CA GLY A 809 17.53 29.63 12.72
C GLY A 809 17.92 28.54 11.70
N ASN A 810 18.53 27.45 12.17
CA ASN A 810 19.13 26.39 11.36
C ASN A 810 18.38 25.06 11.42
N LEU A 811 17.12 25.04 11.87
CA LEU A 811 16.27 23.87 11.68
C LEU A 811 16.17 23.52 10.20
N PRO A 812 16.30 22.23 9.82
CA PRO A 812 16.02 21.80 8.47
C PRO A 812 14.58 22.18 8.11
N ARG A 813 14.37 22.72 6.90
CA ARG A 813 13.01 22.96 6.38
C ARG A 813 12.28 21.62 6.23
N ASN A 814 10.96 21.63 6.34
CA ASN A 814 10.08 20.46 6.16
C ASN A 814 10.30 19.32 7.18
N ARG A 815 10.82 19.63 8.38
CA ARG A 815 10.88 18.68 9.50
C ARG A 815 9.89 19.08 10.57
N ALA A 816 9.13 18.11 11.06
CA ALA A 816 8.32 18.30 12.26
C ALA A 816 9.25 18.64 13.45
N LEU A 817 8.82 19.60 14.27
CA LEU A 817 9.42 19.83 15.57
C LEU A 817 8.65 18.98 16.57
N PHE A 818 9.38 18.37 17.46
CA PHE A 818 8.82 17.59 18.54
C PHE A 818 9.28 18.25 19.83
N PHE A 819 8.42 18.29 20.86
CA PHE A 819 8.83 18.70 22.19
C PHE A 819 8.22 17.81 23.28
N GLN A 820 8.75 17.87 24.49
CA GLN A 820 8.29 17.06 25.61
C GLN A 820 8.64 17.73 26.92
N PHE A 821 7.68 17.72 27.86
CA PHE A 821 7.92 18.11 29.24
C PHE A 821 8.14 16.86 30.09
N LEU A 822 9.30 16.76 30.74
CA LEU A 822 9.55 15.80 31.82
C LEU A 822 9.22 16.46 33.14
N VAL A 823 8.28 15.89 33.90
CA VAL A 823 7.78 16.43 35.16
C VAL A 823 8.21 15.51 36.30
N ARG A 824 8.85 16.07 37.33
CA ARG A 824 9.33 15.28 38.47
C ARG A 824 8.19 14.95 39.44
N GLU A 825 7.89 13.67 39.67
CA GLU A 825 6.82 13.27 40.59
C GLU A 825 7.26 13.34 42.07
N PRO A 826 6.31 13.54 43.00
CA PRO A 826 6.57 13.41 44.44
C PRO A 826 6.93 11.95 44.79
N GLY A 827 8.21 11.68 45.06
CA GLY A 827 8.69 10.31 45.35
C GLY A 827 9.94 9.87 44.57
N ALA A 828 10.46 10.73 43.68
CA ALA A 828 11.69 10.57 42.91
C ALA A 828 11.61 9.77 41.58
N SER A 829 10.42 9.54 41.04
CA SER A 829 10.19 9.17 39.63
C SER A 829 10.06 10.44 38.75
N TRP A 830 10.49 10.36 37.49
CA TRP A 830 10.14 11.35 36.45
C TRP A 830 8.97 10.80 35.65
N SER A 831 7.93 11.62 35.44
CA SER A 831 6.79 11.34 34.56
C SER A 831 6.94 12.12 33.24
N THR A 832 6.38 11.58 32.16
CA THR A 832 6.47 12.17 30.81
C THR A 832 5.12 12.70 30.35
N SER A 833 5.06 13.98 29.97
CA SER A 833 4.00 14.48 29.09
C SER A 833 4.61 14.86 27.75
N PRO A 834 4.41 14.07 26.68
CA PRO A 834 4.68 14.59 25.36
C PRO A 834 3.50 15.46 24.94
N ALA A 835 3.81 16.65 24.40
CA ALA A 835 3.01 17.18 23.32
C ALA A 835 3.96 17.48 22.19
N VAL A 836 3.49 17.15 21.02
CA VAL A 836 4.22 17.34 19.79
C VAL A 836 3.46 18.41 19.03
N GLY A 837 4.12 19.08 18.12
CA GLY A 837 3.38 19.79 17.13
C GLY A 837 4.28 20.16 16.00
N ARG A 838 3.76 19.87 14.81
CA ARG A 838 4.51 19.94 13.60
C ARG A 838 4.84 21.41 13.31
N LEU A 839 6.12 21.65 13.01
CA LEU A 839 6.52 22.84 12.29
C LEU A 839 6.09 22.64 10.83
N SER A 840 4.94 23.16 10.39
CA SER A 840 4.66 23.28 8.95
C SER A 840 5.32 24.56 8.44
N ARG A 841 6.27 24.41 7.53
CA ARG A 841 6.76 25.50 6.67
C ARG A 841 6.84 25.02 5.25
#